data_AF-A0A093QRX1-F1
#
_entry.id   AF-A0A093QRX1-F1
#
_cell.length_a   1.000
_cell.length_b   1.000
_cell.length_c   1.000
_cell.angle_alpha   90.00
_cell.angle_beta   90.00
_cell.angle_gamma   90.00
#
_symmetry.space_group_name_H-M   'P 1'
#
loop_
_entity.id
_entity.type
_entity.pdbx_description
1 polymer ?
#
loop_
_entity_poly.entity_id
_entity_poly.type
_entity_poly.pdbx_seq_one_letter_code
_entity_poly.pdbx_strand_id
1 'polypeptide(L)'
;WDETHFGKMGSYYINRTFFFDVHPPLGKMLIGLAGYLSGYDGTFPFQKPGDRYEQHNYVGMRGFCAFLGSCLVPFAYLTVLELSRSLPAALLTAFILIFDTGCITLSQYILLDPILMFFLMGAVLCMVKCNSCADRPFSASWWFWLCLTGVNLAGAMGVKFVGLFVVLLVGLNTICDLWDLLGDLSLSLVMFGKHLLARVLCLILLPLTLYTAMFAVHFTVLNKSGPGDGFFSSAFQSQLIGNNLHNVSIPEYLAYGSVVTMKNLRMAGGYLHSHWHLYPEGIGARQQQVTAYLHKDLNNLWIIKKHDLDTDLSDPSSPVEFVRHGDIIRLEHKETCRNLHSHQHEAPLTRKHFQVTGYGINGTGDSNDFWRIEVVGGKAGKLIKVLRSQVRLTHVATGCILGSSGKTLPKWGWEQVEVTCTPYLKETPNSLWNFEDHINPKLPNISLDVLKPSFAEILLESHMVMIRGNSGLKPKDNEVTSKPWHWPINYQGLRFSGVNETDYRVYLLGNPVIWWLNLVTIGLYLLMAVSTAVTLKRGVQLTSELKELSRVVLCGGGQITLGWLLHYLPFFLMGRVLYFHHYFPAMLFSSMLTGITWDTLLKFCARVLSPRITARKVYGGGFLALVLLIIYSFYLFHPLSYGMIGPMASDPSSPMAGLRWMDSWEF
;
A
#
# COMPACT_ATOMS: atom_id res chain seq x y z
N TRP A 1 -10.77 14.23 2.64
CA TRP A 1 -10.57 12.78 2.59
C TRP A 1 -9.07 12.50 2.66
N ASP A 2 -8.42 11.80 1.73
CA ASP A 2 -7.02 11.33 1.90
C ASP A 2 -5.92 12.40 1.72
N GLU A 3 -6.28 13.62 1.33
CA GLU A 3 -5.35 14.76 1.31
C GLU A 3 -4.72 15.02 2.69
N THR A 4 -5.43 14.70 3.78
CA THR A 4 -4.85 14.77 5.14
C THR A 4 -3.72 13.76 5.34
N HIS A 5 -3.79 12.59 4.71
CA HIS A 5 -2.74 11.58 4.81
C HIS A 5 -1.54 11.93 3.92
N PHE A 6 -1.78 12.17 2.63
CA PHE A 6 -0.67 12.36 1.67
C PHE A 6 -0.05 13.75 1.75
N GLY A 7 -0.82 14.78 2.10
CA GLY A 7 -0.28 16.10 2.41
C GLY A 7 0.68 16.05 3.60
N LYS A 8 0.26 15.39 4.70
CA LYS A 8 1.10 15.17 5.89
C LYS A 8 2.39 14.41 5.57
N MET A 9 2.30 13.37 4.74
CA MET A 9 3.47 12.63 4.28
C MET A 9 4.40 13.51 3.42
N GLY A 10 3.85 14.40 2.60
CA GLY A 10 4.61 15.44 1.89
C GLY A 10 5.38 16.34 2.87
N SER A 11 4.73 16.80 3.93
CA SER A 11 5.36 17.59 5.00
C SER A 11 6.50 16.84 5.69
N TYR A 12 6.36 15.52 5.91
CA TYR A 12 7.42 14.70 6.49
C TYR A 12 8.68 14.63 5.62
N TYR A 13 8.56 14.61 4.29
CA TYR A 13 9.73 14.70 3.40
C TYR A 13 10.44 16.06 3.49
N ILE A 14 9.68 17.14 3.57
CA ILE A 14 10.23 18.50 3.70
C ILE A 14 10.97 18.64 5.05
N ASN A 15 10.36 18.15 6.12
CA ASN A 15 10.94 18.19 7.47
C ASN A 15 12.05 17.14 7.72
N ARG A 16 12.21 16.20 6.79
CA ARG A 16 13.11 15.03 6.86
C ARG A 16 12.80 14.07 8.00
N THR A 17 11.56 14.02 8.45
CA THR A 17 11.11 13.15 9.56
C THR A 17 10.62 11.83 9.01
N PHE A 18 11.18 10.73 9.50
CA PHE A 18 10.80 9.38 9.09
C PHE A 18 9.34 9.08 9.41
N PHE A 19 8.69 8.34 8.53
CA PHE A 19 7.34 7.84 8.74
C PHE A 19 7.16 6.48 8.06
N PHE A 20 6.21 5.71 8.56
CA PHE A 20 5.79 4.46 7.93
C PHE A 20 4.50 4.63 7.13
N ASP A 21 4.44 4.05 5.94
CA ASP A 21 3.22 3.90 5.15
C ASP A 21 3.20 2.57 4.39
N VAL A 22 2.02 2.07 4.05
CA VAL A 22 1.83 0.80 3.32
C VAL A 22 2.13 0.91 1.82
N HIS A 23 2.23 2.12 1.28
CA HIS A 23 2.52 2.36 -0.12
C HIS A 23 3.99 2.72 -0.35
N PRO A 24 4.57 2.31 -1.48
CA PRO A 24 5.89 2.75 -1.91
C PRO A 24 6.03 4.28 -2.00
N PRO A 25 7.26 4.82 -1.91
CA PRO A 25 7.48 6.22 -1.53
C PRO A 25 7.32 7.25 -2.65
N LEU A 26 7.41 6.87 -3.93
CA LEU A 26 7.58 7.80 -5.05
C LEU A 26 6.50 8.87 -5.11
N GLY A 27 5.22 8.50 -5.04
CA GLY A 27 4.14 9.47 -5.17
C GLY A 27 4.15 10.51 -4.04
N LYS A 28 4.51 10.09 -2.83
CA LYS A 28 4.62 10.98 -1.66
C LYS A 28 5.86 11.87 -1.76
N MET A 29 6.98 11.34 -2.26
CA MET A 29 8.18 12.11 -2.54
C MET A 29 7.92 13.19 -3.59
N LEU A 30 7.18 12.86 -4.66
CA LEU A 30 6.82 13.83 -5.70
C LEU A 30 5.87 14.91 -5.19
N ILE A 31 4.91 14.57 -4.32
CA ILE A 31 4.05 15.55 -3.63
C ILE A 31 4.89 16.48 -2.75
N GLY A 32 5.80 15.91 -1.94
CA GLY A 32 6.72 16.69 -1.11
C GLY A 32 7.62 17.61 -1.94
N LEU A 33 8.15 17.12 -3.06
CA LEU A 33 8.94 17.88 -4.02
C LEU A 33 8.14 19.03 -4.62
N ALA A 34 6.91 18.77 -5.07
CA ALA A 34 6.03 19.80 -5.62
C ALA A 34 5.74 20.91 -4.59
N GLY A 35 5.47 20.51 -3.34
CA GLY A 35 5.31 21.46 -2.24
C GLY A 35 6.55 22.31 -1.99
N TYR A 36 7.72 21.68 -1.89
CA TYR A 36 8.98 22.36 -1.67
C TYR A 36 9.29 23.37 -2.79
N LEU A 37 9.12 22.98 -4.05
CA LEU A 37 9.34 23.84 -5.22
C LEU A 37 8.34 25.01 -5.29
N SER A 38 7.14 24.85 -4.73
CA SER A 38 6.13 25.92 -4.66
C SER A 38 6.19 26.77 -3.40
N GLY A 39 7.18 26.58 -2.53
CA GLY A 39 7.34 27.36 -1.31
C GLY A 39 6.42 26.94 -0.16
N TYR A 40 6.01 25.67 -0.10
CA TYR A 40 5.42 25.08 1.11
C TYR A 40 6.54 24.63 2.06
N ASP A 41 6.40 24.96 3.33
CA ASP A 41 7.41 24.82 4.38
C ASP A 41 7.25 23.54 5.23
N GLY A 42 6.19 22.76 5.02
CA GLY A 42 5.95 21.53 5.76
C GLY A 42 5.33 21.72 7.16
N THR A 43 4.82 22.91 7.49
CA THR A 43 4.32 23.19 8.85
C THR A 43 2.81 22.92 9.04
N PHE A 44 2.02 22.94 7.95
CA PHE A 44 0.60 22.63 8.04
C PHE A 44 0.35 21.19 8.54
N PRO A 45 -0.47 20.98 9.60
CA PRO A 45 -0.50 19.71 10.33
C PRO A 45 -1.38 18.62 9.68
N PHE A 46 -2.29 18.97 8.75
CA PHE A 46 -3.19 18.04 8.07
C PHE A 46 -3.94 17.09 9.03
N GLN A 47 -4.62 17.63 10.05
CA GLN A 47 -5.24 16.79 11.10
C GLN A 47 -6.57 16.20 10.67
N LYS A 48 -7.49 17.04 10.17
CA LYS A 48 -8.83 16.61 9.78
C LYS A 48 -9.29 17.24 8.46
N PRO A 49 -10.14 16.55 7.68
CA PRO A 49 -10.76 17.16 6.52
C PRO A 49 -11.57 18.40 6.93
N GLY A 50 -11.41 19.50 6.19
CA GLY A 50 -12.09 20.78 6.44
C GLY A 50 -11.24 21.84 7.13
N ASP A 51 -10.04 21.49 7.62
CA ASP A 51 -9.09 22.48 8.15
C ASP A 51 -8.71 23.49 7.06
N ARG A 52 -8.76 24.80 7.40
CA ARG A 52 -8.39 25.88 6.48
C ARG A 52 -6.86 25.95 6.39
N TYR A 53 -6.35 26.09 5.16
CA TYR A 53 -4.91 26.17 4.90
C TYR A 53 -4.26 27.49 5.34
N GLU A 54 -5.05 28.53 5.64
CA GLU A 54 -4.58 29.84 6.07
C GLU A 54 -3.49 30.41 5.13
N GLN A 55 -2.27 30.63 5.61
CA GLN A 55 -1.15 31.20 4.84
C GLN A 55 -0.24 30.14 4.18
N HIS A 56 -0.58 28.85 4.26
CA HIS A 56 0.29 27.78 3.75
C HIS A 56 0.08 27.54 2.25
N ASN A 57 1.17 27.48 1.48
CA ASN A 57 1.15 27.34 0.02
C ASN A 57 0.89 25.91 -0.48
N TYR A 58 -0.34 25.39 -0.32
CA TYR A 58 -0.72 24.03 -0.76
C TYR A 58 -1.01 23.90 -2.28
N VAL A 59 -1.20 25.02 -2.97
CA VAL A 59 -1.67 25.07 -4.37
C VAL A 59 -0.71 24.37 -5.32
N GLY A 60 0.61 24.45 -5.10
CA GLY A 60 1.59 23.77 -5.94
C GLY A 60 1.48 22.24 -5.91
N MET A 61 1.15 21.66 -4.75
CA MET A 61 0.91 20.22 -4.62
C MET A 61 -0.33 19.78 -5.41
N ARG A 62 -1.43 20.54 -5.30
CA ARG A 62 -2.65 20.28 -6.08
C ARG A 62 -2.43 20.49 -7.57
N GLY A 63 -1.73 21.55 -7.95
CA GLY A 63 -1.36 21.85 -9.34
C GLY A 63 -0.53 20.74 -9.97
N PHE A 64 0.41 20.16 -9.23
CA PHE A 64 1.17 18.99 -9.68
C PHE A 64 0.29 17.75 -9.91
N CYS A 65 -0.60 17.42 -8.96
CA CYS A 65 -1.54 16.31 -9.12
C CYS A 65 -2.49 16.53 -10.31
N ALA A 66 -3.01 17.74 -10.46
CA ALA A 66 -3.90 18.13 -11.56
C ALA A 66 -3.18 18.07 -12.91
N PHE A 67 -1.92 18.49 -12.98
CA PHE A 67 -1.10 18.39 -14.17
C PHE A 67 -0.93 16.93 -14.61
N LEU A 68 -0.50 16.04 -13.70
CA LEU A 68 -0.35 14.61 -14.02
C LEU A 68 -1.70 13.96 -14.38
N GLY A 69 -2.77 14.31 -13.66
CA GLY A 69 -4.13 13.87 -13.98
C GLY A 69 -4.61 14.35 -15.35
N SER A 70 -4.21 15.55 -15.79
CA SER A 70 -4.57 16.08 -17.11
C SER A 70 -3.93 15.29 -18.25
N CYS A 71 -2.76 14.68 -18.02
CA CYS A 71 -2.08 13.82 -19.00
C CYS A 71 -2.80 12.48 -19.26
N LEU A 72 -3.75 12.07 -18.40
CA LEU A 72 -4.51 10.83 -18.61
C LEU A 72 -5.32 10.87 -19.92
N VAL A 73 -5.87 12.04 -20.25
CA VAL A 73 -6.66 12.27 -21.47
C VAL A 73 -5.82 12.07 -22.73
N PRO A 74 -4.67 12.78 -22.95
CA PRO A 74 -3.85 12.56 -24.13
C PRO A 74 -3.25 11.16 -24.17
N PHE A 75 -2.92 10.53 -23.03
CA PHE A 75 -2.44 9.15 -23.03
C PHE A 75 -3.50 8.16 -23.51
N ALA A 76 -4.74 8.28 -23.03
CA ALA A 76 -5.84 7.44 -23.50
C ALA A 76 -6.17 7.70 -24.98
N TYR A 77 -6.20 8.98 -25.39
CA TYR A 77 -6.40 9.38 -26.79
C TYR A 77 -5.35 8.73 -27.71
N LEU A 78 -4.05 8.88 -27.39
CA LEU A 78 -2.98 8.33 -28.22
C LEU A 78 -2.96 6.81 -28.21
N THR A 79 -3.30 6.18 -27.09
CA THR A 79 -3.41 4.71 -26.97
C THR A 79 -4.52 4.19 -27.90
N VAL A 80 -5.72 4.77 -27.80
CA VAL A 80 -6.86 4.38 -28.65
C VAL A 80 -6.59 4.68 -30.12
N LEU A 81 -5.97 5.82 -30.43
CA LEU A 81 -5.60 6.17 -31.80
C LEU A 81 -4.66 5.13 -32.40
N GLU A 82 -3.68 4.66 -31.63
CA GLU A 82 -2.71 3.69 -32.11
C GLU A 82 -3.33 2.29 -32.29
N LEU A 83 -4.20 1.86 -31.37
CA LEU A 83 -4.87 0.55 -31.41
C LEU A 83 -5.98 0.48 -32.48
N SER A 84 -6.78 1.54 -32.61
CA SER A 84 -7.95 1.56 -33.51
C SER A 84 -7.66 2.15 -34.89
N ARG A 85 -6.58 2.92 -35.02
CA ARG A 85 -6.28 3.75 -36.21
C ARG A 85 -7.44 4.69 -36.59
N SER A 86 -8.27 5.06 -35.61
CA SER A 86 -9.48 5.86 -35.81
C SER A 86 -9.43 7.13 -34.96
N LEU A 87 -9.36 8.28 -35.62
CA LEU A 87 -9.41 9.59 -34.96
C LEU A 87 -10.71 9.80 -34.17
N PRO A 88 -11.92 9.48 -34.71
CA PRO A 88 -13.15 9.60 -33.95
C PRO A 88 -13.19 8.73 -32.68
N ALA A 89 -12.68 7.50 -32.72
CA ALA A 89 -12.61 6.65 -31.54
C ALA A 89 -11.76 7.29 -30.43
N ALA A 90 -10.59 7.81 -30.82
CA ALA A 90 -9.68 8.48 -29.90
C ALA A 90 -10.30 9.76 -29.32
N LEU A 91 -10.95 10.58 -30.15
CA LEU A 91 -11.67 11.77 -29.70
C LEU A 91 -12.78 11.41 -28.72
N LEU A 92 -13.61 10.40 -29.03
CA LEU A 92 -14.68 9.96 -28.14
C LEU A 92 -14.14 9.54 -26.77
N THR A 93 -13.04 8.77 -26.73
CA THR A 93 -12.37 8.43 -25.47
C THR A 93 -11.89 9.67 -24.72
N ALA A 94 -11.32 10.65 -25.41
CA ALA A 94 -10.89 11.90 -24.77
C ALA A 94 -12.08 12.68 -24.19
N PHE A 95 -13.19 12.80 -24.93
CA PHE A 95 -14.42 13.42 -24.44
C PHE A 95 -14.96 12.72 -23.19
N ILE A 96 -15.02 11.38 -23.20
CA ILE A 96 -15.46 10.60 -22.03
C ILE A 96 -14.63 10.94 -20.79
N LEU A 97 -13.31 11.02 -20.91
CA LEU A 97 -12.43 11.27 -19.77
C LEU A 97 -12.38 12.73 -19.32
N ILE A 98 -12.45 13.70 -20.25
CA ILE A 98 -12.49 15.14 -19.93
C ILE A 98 -13.74 15.47 -19.12
N PHE A 99 -14.87 14.86 -19.48
CA PHE A 99 -16.19 15.17 -18.92
C PHE A 99 -16.63 14.18 -17.83
N ASP A 100 -15.72 13.34 -17.31
CA ASP A 100 -15.97 12.50 -16.14
C ASP A 100 -15.64 13.24 -14.83
N THR A 101 -16.67 13.41 -13.99
CA THR A 101 -16.56 14.09 -12.69
C THR A 101 -15.63 13.35 -11.73
N GLY A 102 -15.60 12.02 -11.78
CA GLY A 102 -14.74 11.22 -10.92
C GLY A 102 -13.26 11.48 -11.17
N CYS A 103 -12.85 11.48 -12.44
CA CYS A 103 -11.48 11.75 -12.87
C CYS A 103 -11.03 13.15 -12.43
N ILE A 104 -11.88 14.16 -12.65
CA ILE A 104 -11.60 15.54 -12.22
C ILE A 104 -11.40 15.57 -10.70
N THR A 105 -12.34 15.01 -9.94
CA THR A 105 -12.28 15.00 -8.47
C THR A 105 -11.01 14.33 -7.97
N LEU A 106 -10.60 13.18 -8.49
CA LEU A 106 -9.35 12.55 -8.06
C LEU A 106 -8.10 13.33 -8.47
N SER A 107 -8.12 13.99 -9.62
CA SER A 107 -6.94 14.69 -10.17
C SER A 107 -6.59 15.98 -9.44
N GLN A 108 -7.57 16.72 -8.91
CA GLN A 108 -7.36 18.08 -8.40
C GLN A 108 -6.87 18.19 -6.95
N TYR A 109 -6.88 17.09 -6.20
CA TYR A 109 -6.46 17.06 -4.79
C TYR A 109 -5.11 16.39 -4.59
N ILE A 110 -4.51 16.57 -3.41
CA ILE A 110 -3.21 15.99 -3.04
C ILE A 110 -3.40 14.49 -2.76
N LEU A 111 -3.43 13.70 -3.82
CA LEU A 111 -3.68 12.27 -3.79
C LEU A 111 -2.58 11.52 -4.54
N LEU A 112 -2.41 10.25 -4.21
CA LEU A 112 -1.51 9.36 -4.95
C LEU A 112 -2.11 8.84 -6.25
N ASP A 113 -3.43 8.82 -6.37
CA ASP A 113 -4.13 8.21 -7.51
C ASP A 113 -3.81 8.89 -8.86
N PRO A 114 -3.74 10.23 -8.97
CA PRO A 114 -3.36 10.88 -10.23
C PRO A 114 -1.96 10.48 -10.69
N ILE A 115 -1.02 10.38 -9.75
CA ILE A 115 0.37 10.00 -10.01
C ILE A 115 0.44 8.52 -10.44
N LEU A 116 -0.29 7.64 -9.75
CA LEU A 116 -0.38 6.23 -10.12
C LEU A 116 -0.95 6.06 -11.53
N MET A 117 -2.08 6.70 -11.81
CA MET A 117 -2.76 6.61 -13.10
C MET A 117 -1.89 7.20 -14.22
N PHE A 118 -1.12 8.25 -13.96
CA PHE A 118 -0.18 8.82 -14.91
C PHE A 118 0.86 7.79 -15.36
N PHE A 119 1.58 7.18 -14.43
CA PHE A 119 2.61 6.18 -14.75
C PHE A 119 1.99 4.92 -15.35
N LEU A 120 0.81 4.51 -14.90
CA LEU A 120 0.08 3.36 -15.46
C LEU A 120 -0.29 3.60 -16.92
N MET A 121 -0.96 4.72 -17.23
CA MET A 121 -1.36 5.05 -18.60
C MET A 121 -0.15 5.36 -19.48
N GLY A 122 0.90 5.95 -18.91
CA GLY A 122 2.18 6.13 -19.58
C GLY A 122 2.81 4.79 -19.98
N ALA A 123 2.82 3.79 -19.09
CA ALA A 123 3.31 2.45 -19.40
C ALA A 123 2.48 1.78 -20.51
N VAL A 124 1.15 1.90 -20.46
CA VAL A 124 0.25 1.35 -21.49
C VAL A 124 0.50 2.02 -22.85
N LEU A 125 0.58 3.35 -22.89
CA LEU A 125 0.87 4.09 -24.12
C LEU A 125 2.22 3.69 -24.70
N CYS A 126 3.27 3.64 -23.87
CA CYS A 126 4.62 3.28 -24.33
C CYS A 126 4.69 1.84 -24.82
N MET A 127 4.00 0.90 -24.17
CA MET A 127 3.86 -0.47 -24.63
C MET A 127 3.21 -0.52 -26.01
N VAL A 128 2.06 0.16 -26.19
CA VAL A 128 1.36 0.18 -27.48
C VAL A 128 2.22 0.84 -28.58
N LYS A 129 2.93 1.93 -28.27
CA LYS A 129 3.88 2.59 -29.20
C LYS A 129 5.08 1.71 -29.54
N CYS A 130 5.56 0.91 -28.59
CA CYS A 130 6.61 -0.08 -28.82
C CYS A 130 6.14 -1.17 -29.79
N ASN A 131 4.92 -1.71 -29.58
CA ASN A 131 4.31 -2.68 -30.49
C ASN A 131 4.14 -2.12 -31.90
N SER A 132 3.79 -0.84 -32.04
CA SER A 132 3.68 -0.19 -33.34
C SER A 132 5.01 0.02 -34.07
N CYS A 133 6.15 -0.14 -33.38
CA CYS A 133 7.48 -0.13 -33.99
C CYS A 133 8.02 -1.55 -34.20
N ALA A 134 7.18 -2.59 -34.15
CA ALA A 134 7.59 -3.99 -34.31
C ALA A 134 8.16 -4.30 -35.69
N ASP A 135 7.83 -3.50 -36.71
CA ASP A 135 8.39 -3.56 -38.07
C ASP A 135 9.86 -3.11 -38.15
N ARG A 136 10.32 -2.32 -37.17
CA ARG A 136 11.68 -1.77 -37.08
C ARG A 136 12.32 -2.05 -35.72
N PRO A 137 12.51 -3.33 -35.36
CA PRO A 137 13.04 -3.71 -34.07
C PRO A 137 14.47 -3.17 -33.89
N PHE A 138 14.84 -2.87 -32.64
CA PHE A 138 16.14 -2.29 -32.27
C PHE A 138 16.46 -0.90 -32.85
N SER A 139 15.50 -0.24 -33.51
CA SER A 139 15.64 1.17 -33.88
C SER A 139 15.70 2.07 -32.64
N ALA A 140 16.22 3.30 -32.78
CA ALA A 140 16.25 4.27 -31.69
C ALA A 140 14.86 4.54 -31.10
N SER A 141 13.83 4.60 -31.96
CA SER A 141 12.44 4.76 -31.52
C SER A 141 11.94 3.54 -30.75
N TRP A 142 12.30 2.33 -31.16
CA TRP A 142 11.90 1.10 -30.47
C TRP A 142 12.52 1.03 -29.06
N TRP A 143 13.82 1.29 -28.95
CA TRP A 143 14.51 1.37 -27.65
C TRP A 143 13.94 2.48 -26.76
N PHE A 144 13.64 3.65 -27.32
CA PHE A 144 13.04 4.75 -26.57
C PHE A 144 11.72 4.32 -25.91
N TRP A 145 10.78 3.76 -26.69
CA TRP A 145 9.49 3.34 -26.15
C TRP A 145 9.60 2.15 -25.18
N LEU A 146 10.52 1.21 -25.44
CA LEU A 146 10.76 0.08 -24.54
C LEU A 146 11.35 0.52 -23.19
N CYS A 147 12.37 1.37 -23.20
CA CYS A 147 12.95 1.95 -21.99
C CYS A 147 11.94 2.81 -21.24
N LEU A 148 11.18 3.64 -21.94
CA LEU A 148 10.16 4.50 -21.34
C LEU A 148 9.01 3.68 -20.73
N THR A 149 8.67 2.53 -21.31
CA THR A 149 7.77 1.54 -20.69
C THR A 149 8.33 1.10 -19.34
N GLY A 150 9.61 0.71 -19.29
CA GLY A 150 10.28 0.33 -18.05
C GLY A 150 10.31 1.43 -16.97
N VAL A 151 10.60 2.68 -17.36
CA VAL A 151 10.56 3.84 -16.45
C VAL A 151 9.16 4.03 -15.86
N ASN A 152 8.12 3.96 -16.69
CA ASN A 152 6.74 4.09 -16.23
C ASN A 152 6.30 2.92 -15.35
N LEU A 153 6.76 1.68 -15.62
CA LEU A 153 6.53 0.54 -14.74
C LEU A 153 7.15 0.75 -13.35
N ALA A 154 8.39 1.26 -13.29
CA ALA A 154 9.03 1.63 -12.02
C ALA A 154 8.21 2.71 -11.29
N GLY A 155 7.74 3.72 -12.03
CA GLY A 155 6.90 4.79 -11.49
C GLY A 155 5.60 4.25 -10.88
N ALA A 156 4.88 3.40 -11.60
CA ALA A 156 3.63 2.83 -11.14
C ALA A 156 3.82 1.97 -9.87
N MET A 157 4.82 1.08 -9.86
CA MET A 157 5.19 0.29 -8.67
C MET A 157 5.66 1.17 -7.51
N GLY A 158 6.41 2.23 -7.81
CA GLY A 158 6.94 3.18 -6.84
C GLY A 158 5.88 4.06 -6.17
N VAL A 159 4.67 4.17 -6.73
CA VAL A 159 3.57 4.94 -6.14
C VAL A 159 2.64 4.09 -5.29
N LYS A 160 2.16 2.94 -5.80
CA LYS A 160 1.28 2.00 -5.09
C LYS A 160 1.50 0.58 -5.62
N PHE A 161 1.36 -0.44 -4.77
CA PHE A 161 1.48 -1.85 -5.20
C PHE A 161 0.41 -2.30 -6.23
N VAL A 162 -0.68 -1.56 -6.39
CA VAL A 162 -1.64 -1.77 -7.50
C VAL A 162 -0.95 -1.62 -8.86
N GLY A 163 0.17 -0.89 -8.95
CA GLY A 163 1.02 -0.81 -10.14
C GLY A 163 1.59 -2.16 -10.61
N LEU A 164 1.57 -3.21 -9.77
CA LEU A 164 1.93 -4.57 -10.21
C LEU A 164 0.97 -5.11 -11.28
N PHE A 165 -0.27 -4.62 -11.36
CA PHE A 165 -1.23 -5.05 -12.38
C PHE A 165 -0.85 -4.57 -13.78
N VAL A 166 -0.24 -3.37 -13.92
CA VAL A 166 0.28 -2.92 -15.21
C VAL A 166 1.57 -3.64 -15.59
N VAL A 167 2.40 -4.02 -14.61
CA VAL A 167 3.56 -4.90 -14.85
C VAL A 167 3.09 -6.24 -15.41
N LEU A 168 2.02 -6.82 -14.85
CA LEU A 168 1.44 -8.06 -15.37
C LEU A 168 0.86 -7.89 -16.78
N LEU A 169 0.17 -6.78 -17.06
CA LEU A 169 -0.36 -6.48 -18.40
C LEU A 169 0.76 -6.38 -19.44
N VAL A 170 1.80 -5.59 -19.15
CA VAL A 170 2.97 -5.44 -20.04
C VAL A 170 3.73 -6.76 -20.17
N GLY A 171 3.85 -7.53 -19.08
CA GLY A 171 4.44 -8.86 -19.08
C GLY A 171 3.70 -9.83 -19.99
N LEU A 172 2.37 -9.90 -19.91
CA LEU A 172 1.55 -10.74 -20.78
C LEU A 172 1.64 -10.31 -22.25
N ASN A 173 1.60 -9.00 -22.53
CA ASN A 173 1.83 -8.49 -23.89
C ASN A 173 3.22 -8.92 -24.41
N THR A 174 4.25 -8.80 -23.57
CA THR A 174 5.62 -9.18 -23.92
C THR A 174 5.75 -10.69 -24.17
N ILE A 175 5.05 -11.52 -23.40
CA ILE A 175 5.02 -12.97 -23.61
C ILE A 175 4.34 -13.29 -24.94
N CYS A 176 3.21 -12.66 -25.26
CA CYS A 176 2.54 -12.83 -26.56
C CYS A 176 3.45 -12.41 -27.72
N ASP A 177 4.09 -11.24 -27.63
CA ASP A 177 5.05 -10.77 -28.63
C ASP A 177 6.20 -11.78 -28.85
N LEU A 178 6.78 -12.29 -27.76
CA LEU A 178 7.88 -13.25 -27.83
C LEU A 178 7.41 -14.59 -28.40
N TRP A 179 6.17 -14.99 -28.11
CA TRP A 179 5.55 -16.18 -28.68
C TRP A 179 5.39 -16.07 -30.19
N ASP A 180 4.90 -14.92 -30.68
CA ASP A 180 4.75 -14.67 -32.11
C ASP A 180 6.12 -14.61 -32.82
N LEU A 181 7.12 -13.96 -32.21
CA LEU A 181 8.50 -13.94 -32.73
C LEU A 181 9.17 -15.32 -32.74
N LEU A 182 8.84 -16.19 -31.80
CA LEU A 182 9.34 -17.57 -31.77
C LEU A 182 8.69 -18.42 -32.88
N GLY A 183 7.43 -18.13 -33.21
CA GLY A 183 6.70 -18.79 -34.31
C GLY A 183 7.15 -18.35 -35.71
N ASP A 184 7.83 -17.21 -35.84
CA ASP A 184 8.36 -16.72 -37.11
C ASP A 184 9.63 -17.48 -37.52
N LEU A 185 9.45 -18.45 -38.41
CA LEU A 185 10.53 -19.29 -38.95
C LEU A 185 11.56 -18.52 -39.80
N SER A 186 11.30 -17.26 -40.16
CA SER A 186 12.26 -16.41 -40.87
C SER A 186 13.33 -15.80 -39.94
N LEU A 187 13.08 -15.80 -38.62
CA LEU A 187 13.97 -15.21 -37.63
C LEU A 187 15.00 -16.22 -37.10
N SER A 188 16.25 -15.77 -36.99
CA SER A 188 17.30 -16.57 -36.33
C SER A 188 17.12 -16.62 -34.81
N LEU A 189 17.53 -17.73 -34.18
CA LEU A 189 17.54 -17.86 -32.71
C LEU A 189 18.41 -16.79 -32.02
N VAL A 190 19.46 -16.31 -32.70
CA VAL A 190 20.29 -15.20 -32.19
C VAL A 190 19.48 -13.90 -32.13
N MET A 191 18.66 -13.63 -33.16
CA MET A 191 17.79 -12.45 -33.17
C MET A 191 16.71 -12.54 -32.09
N PHE A 192 16.11 -13.72 -31.92
CA PHE A 192 15.19 -13.98 -30.80
C PHE A 192 15.88 -13.74 -29.44
N GLY A 193 17.10 -14.24 -29.25
CA GLY A 193 17.90 -13.98 -28.05
C GLY A 193 18.14 -12.49 -27.78
N LYS A 194 18.41 -11.69 -28.82
CA LYS A 194 18.52 -10.23 -28.69
C LYS A 194 17.21 -9.60 -28.23
N HIS A 195 16.07 -10.05 -28.78
CA HIS A 195 14.74 -9.57 -28.39
C HIS A 195 14.42 -9.88 -26.94
N LEU A 196 14.72 -11.11 -26.50
CA LEU A 196 14.54 -11.54 -25.11
C LEU A 196 15.42 -10.69 -24.18
N LEU A 197 16.71 -10.55 -24.48
CA LEU A 197 17.64 -9.78 -23.66
C LEU A 197 17.21 -8.31 -23.55
N ALA A 198 16.83 -7.67 -24.66
CA ALA A 198 16.36 -6.29 -24.63
C ALA A 198 15.15 -6.09 -23.72
N ARG A 199 14.17 -7.02 -23.76
CA ARG A 199 12.99 -6.99 -22.89
C ARG A 199 13.34 -7.25 -21.43
N VAL A 200 14.26 -8.18 -21.13
CA VAL A 200 14.76 -8.41 -19.75
C VAL A 200 15.45 -7.15 -19.20
N LEU A 201 16.32 -6.51 -20.00
CA LEU A 201 17.02 -5.31 -19.59
C LEU A 201 16.05 -4.16 -19.30
N CYS A 202 15.13 -3.86 -20.22
CA CYS A 202 14.26 -2.69 -20.15
C CYS A 202 13.00 -2.89 -19.31
N LEU A 203 12.44 -4.10 -19.23
CA LEU A 203 11.16 -4.37 -18.56
C LEU A 203 11.31 -5.09 -17.22
N ILE A 204 12.52 -5.52 -16.85
CA ILE A 204 12.80 -6.15 -15.54
C ILE A 204 13.91 -5.41 -14.80
N LEU A 205 15.13 -5.38 -15.36
CA LEU A 205 16.29 -4.84 -14.65
C LEU A 205 16.21 -3.32 -14.47
N LEU A 206 15.84 -2.58 -15.51
CA LEU A 206 15.67 -1.13 -15.44
C LEU A 206 14.58 -0.74 -14.42
N PRO A 207 13.35 -1.30 -14.45
CA PRO A 207 12.34 -0.98 -13.45
C PRO A 207 12.77 -1.31 -12.02
N LEU A 208 13.41 -2.46 -11.81
CA LEU A 208 13.89 -2.87 -10.48
C LEU A 208 14.98 -1.91 -9.98
N THR A 209 15.91 -1.52 -10.85
CA THR A 209 16.98 -0.57 -10.50
C THR A 209 16.40 0.77 -10.09
N LEU A 210 15.48 1.33 -10.90
CA LEU A 210 14.82 2.59 -10.59
C LEU A 210 13.99 2.50 -9.29
N TYR A 211 13.27 1.39 -9.08
CA TYR A 211 12.52 1.15 -7.86
C TYR A 211 13.42 1.12 -6.62
N THR A 212 14.55 0.41 -6.67
CA THR A 212 15.53 0.40 -5.57
C THR A 212 16.14 1.79 -5.33
N ALA A 213 16.42 2.55 -6.39
CA ALA A 213 16.92 3.92 -6.28
C ALA A 213 15.90 4.85 -5.62
N MET A 214 14.60 4.69 -5.89
CA MET A 214 13.54 5.46 -5.21
C MET A 214 13.55 5.22 -3.69
N PHE A 215 13.75 3.97 -3.25
CA PHE A 215 13.90 3.67 -1.82
C PHE A 215 15.19 4.20 -1.23
N ALA A 216 16.29 4.19 -1.98
CA ALA A 216 17.54 4.82 -1.56
C ALA A 216 17.35 6.32 -1.33
N VAL A 217 16.66 7.02 -2.24
CA VAL A 217 16.28 8.43 -2.05
C VAL A 217 15.37 8.61 -0.83
N HIS A 218 14.37 7.74 -0.66
CA HIS A 218 13.46 7.81 0.48
C HIS A 218 14.20 7.75 1.84
N PHE A 219 15.08 6.77 2.05
CA PHE A 219 15.81 6.61 3.31
C PHE A 219 16.91 7.65 3.51
N THR A 220 17.51 8.16 2.43
CA THR A 220 18.51 9.23 2.55
C THR A 220 17.89 10.59 2.87
N VAL A 221 16.68 10.87 2.36
CA VAL A 221 15.95 12.11 2.66
C VAL A 221 15.36 12.09 4.07
N LEU A 222 14.75 10.98 4.50
CA LEU A 222 14.11 10.85 5.81
C LEU A 222 15.09 10.40 6.89
N ASN A 223 15.94 11.31 7.34
CA ASN A 223 17.04 11.00 8.26
C ASN A 223 16.77 11.33 9.75
N LYS A 224 15.61 11.90 10.10
CA LYS A 224 15.23 12.18 11.49
C LYS A 224 14.18 11.20 12.00
N SER A 225 14.12 10.98 13.31
CA SER A 225 13.07 10.19 13.97
C SER A 225 11.70 10.80 13.71
N GLY A 226 10.67 9.98 13.65
CA GLY A 226 9.31 10.44 13.38
C GLY A 226 8.28 9.32 13.50
N PRO A 227 7.00 9.65 13.27
CA PRO A 227 5.90 8.74 13.57
C PRO A 227 5.94 7.49 12.68
N GLY A 228 6.23 6.34 13.29
CA GLY A 228 6.26 5.04 12.61
C GLY A 228 7.65 4.41 12.49
N ASP A 229 8.69 5.08 12.98
CA ASP A 229 10.00 4.44 13.21
C ASP A 229 9.89 3.20 14.12
N GLY A 230 8.95 3.20 15.07
CA GLY A 230 8.65 2.08 15.97
C GLY A 230 8.28 0.76 15.28
N PHE A 231 7.79 0.80 14.02
CA PHE A 231 7.48 -0.38 13.22
C PHE A 231 8.74 -1.08 12.67
N PHE A 232 9.87 -0.39 12.64
CA PHE A 232 11.15 -0.91 12.17
C PHE A 232 12.01 -1.42 13.34
N SER A 233 13.05 -2.17 12.99
CA SER A 233 14.06 -2.68 13.90
C SER A 233 14.78 -1.55 14.60
N SER A 234 15.20 -1.83 15.84
CA SER A 234 16.00 -0.91 16.64
C SER A 234 17.32 -0.53 15.96
N ALA A 235 17.85 -1.42 15.12
CA ALA A 235 19.06 -1.18 14.33
C ALA A 235 18.84 -0.14 13.20
N PHE A 236 17.65 -0.09 12.60
CA PHE A 236 17.27 0.98 11.68
C PHE A 236 17.02 2.29 12.45
N GLN A 237 16.28 2.22 13.57
CA GLN A 237 15.95 3.38 14.38
C GLN A 237 17.19 4.13 14.90
N SER A 238 18.29 3.42 15.20
CA SER A 238 19.54 4.05 15.64
C SER A 238 20.19 4.94 14.57
N GLN A 239 19.85 4.79 13.29
CA GLN A 239 20.34 5.65 12.21
C GLN A 239 19.61 7.01 12.15
N LEU A 240 18.43 7.11 12.78
CA LEU A 240 17.59 8.30 12.69
C LEU A 240 17.99 9.35 13.73
N ILE A 241 18.27 10.56 13.26
CA ILE A 241 18.64 11.71 14.10
C ILE A 241 17.47 12.06 15.02
N GLY A 242 17.73 12.19 16.32
CA GLY A 242 16.72 12.47 17.34
C GLY A 242 16.03 11.24 17.89
N ASN A 243 16.38 10.03 17.44
CA ASN A 243 15.96 8.80 18.11
C ASN A 243 16.78 8.59 19.39
N ASN A 244 16.16 8.00 20.43
CA ASN A 244 16.84 7.70 21.69
C ASN A 244 17.97 6.68 21.54
N LEU A 245 18.04 5.91 20.45
CA LEU A 245 19.12 4.97 20.15
C LEU A 245 20.23 5.60 19.28
N HIS A 246 20.05 6.85 18.84
CA HIS A 246 21.00 7.52 17.96
C HIS A 246 22.26 7.92 18.73
N ASN A 247 23.42 7.49 18.25
CA ASN A 247 24.73 7.73 18.89
C ASN A 247 24.82 7.30 20.37
N VAL A 248 23.96 6.38 20.82
CA VAL A 248 24.08 5.82 22.16
C VAL A 248 25.22 4.80 22.19
N SER A 249 25.91 4.76 23.31
CA SER A 249 26.87 3.71 23.62
C SER A 249 26.22 2.78 24.66
N ILE A 250 26.08 1.51 24.31
CA ILE A 250 25.52 0.48 25.21
C ILE A 250 26.50 -0.67 25.36
N PRO A 251 26.45 -1.45 26.44
CA PRO A 251 27.30 -2.61 26.55
C PRO A 251 26.89 -3.71 25.58
N GLU A 252 27.87 -4.35 24.92
CA GLU A 252 27.65 -5.32 23.83
C GLU A 252 26.94 -6.59 24.29
N TYR A 253 27.33 -7.12 25.46
CA TYR A 253 26.91 -8.43 25.95
C TYR A 253 26.08 -8.32 27.22
N LEU A 254 25.05 -9.14 27.30
CA LEU A 254 24.16 -9.23 28.45
C LEU A 254 24.88 -9.82 29.67
N ALA A 255 24.75 -9.18 30.83
CA ALA A 255 25.27 -9.67 32.11
C ALA A 255 24.18 -9.75 33.19
N TYR A 256 24.40 -10.57 34.21
CA TYR A 256 23.55 -10.57 35.40
C TYR A 256 23.65 -9.22 36.13
N GLY A 257 22.53 -8.77 36.70
CA GLY A 257 22.38 -7.43 37.30
C GLY A 257 22.13 -6.31 36.29
N SER A 258 22.14 -6.60 34.99
CA SER A 258 21.88 -5.60 33.97
C SER A 258 20.41 -5.20 33.93
N VAL A 259 20.18 -3.90 33.74
CA VAL A 259 18.84 -3.34 33.48
C VAL A 259 18.65 -3.27 31.98
N VAL A 260 17.56 -3.85 31.48
CA VAL A 260 17.30 -3.99 30.05
C VAL A 260 15.86 -3.68 29.69
N THR A 261 15.66 -3.32 28.42
CA THR A 261 14.34 -3.36 27.79
C THR A 261 14.30 -4.50 26.78
N MET A 262 13.17 -5.19 26.71
CA MET A 262 12.94 -6.28 25.76
C MET A 262 11.83 -5.89 24.80
N LYS A 263 12.10 -5.94 23.50
CA LYS A 263 11.10 -5.70 22.46
C LYS A 263 10.75 -7.00 21.75
N ASN A 264 9.49 -7.17 21.42
CA ASN A 264 9.04 -8.34 20.67
C ASN A 264 9.33 -8.15 19.18
N LEU A 265 9.76 -9.21 18.48
CA LEU A 265 10.09 -9.14 17.04
C LEU A 265 8.86 -9.17 16.12
N ARG A 266 7.66 -9.37 16.65
CA ARG A 266 6.42 -9.14 15.90
C ARG A 266 6.37 -7.70 15.44
N MET A 267 5.70 -7.45 14.31
CA MET A 267 5.43 -6.07 13.90
C MET A 267 4.48 -5.38 14.86
N ALA A 268 4.74 -4.09 15.13
CA ALA A 268 4.13 -3.41 16.27
C ALA A 268 4.27 -4.25 17.56
N GLY A 269 5.40 -4.96 17.68
CA GLY A 269 5.81 -5.62 18.91
C GLY A 269 6.11 -4.54 19.93
N GLY A 270 5.39 -4.58 21.05
CA GLY A 270 5.67 -3.70 22.16
C GLY A 270 6.89 -4.16 22.95
N TYR A 271 7.33 -3.27 23.83
CA TYR A 271 8.24 -3.57 24.91
C TYR A 271 7.53 -4.40 25.97
N LEU A 272 8.21 -5.40 26.53
CA LEU A 272 7.71 -6.10 27.71
C LEU A 272 7.49 -5.07 28.83
N HIS A 273 6.26 -4.97 29.29
CA HIS A 273 5.79 -3.88 30.15
C HIS A 273 5.03 -4.43 31.34
N SER A 274 5.12 -3.75 32.49
CA SER A 274 4.29 -4.07 33.64
C SER A 274 3.99 -2.81 34.47
N HIS A 275 2.83 -2.76 35.10
CA HIS A 275 2.38 -1.62 35.89
C HIS A 275 1.58 -2.10 37.10
N TRP A 276 1.37 -1.26 38.12
CA TRP A 276 0.80 -1.66 39.42
C TRP A 276 -0.63 -2.27 39.38
N HIS A 277 -1.35 -2.16 38.26
CA HIS A 277 -2.68 -2.74 38.11
C HIS A 277 -2.64 -4.28 38.04
N LEU A 278 -3.64 -4.91 38.66
CA LEU A 278 -3.83 -6.36 38.65
C LEU A 278 -4.80 -6.78 37.54
N TYR A 279 -4.73 -8.03 37.10
CA TYR A 279 -5.80 -8.60 36.27
C TYR A 279 -7.14 -8.54 37.02
N PRO A 280 -8.24 -8.20 36.33
CA PRO A 280 -9.55 -8.07 36.97
C PRO A 280 -10.10 -9.45 37.37
N GLU A 281 -11.08 -9.44 38.28
CA GLU A 281 -11.76 -10.64 38.71
C GLU A 281 -12.42 -11.38 37.54
N GLY A 282 -12.29 -12.71 37.52
CA GLY A 282 -12.78 -13.55 36.43
C GLY A 282 -11.86 -13.68 35.22
N ILE A 283 -10.72 -12.96 35.18
CA ILE A 283 -9.71 -13.06 34.11
C ILE A 283 -8.42 -13.66 34.68
N GLY A 284 -8.40 -14.99 34.81
CA GLY A 284 -7.24 -15.74 35.30
C GLY A 284 -6.89 -15.41 36.75
N ALA A 285 -5.61 -15.47 37.10
CA ALA A 285 -5.14 -15.13 38.44
C ALA A 285 -5.08 -13.60 38.65
N ARG A 286 -5.49 -13.16 39.83
CA ARG A 286 -5.49 -11.76 40.25
C ARG A 286 -4.08 -11.29 40.66
N GLN A 287 -3.16 -11.27 39.69
CA GLN A 287 -1.76 -10.85 39.85
C GLN A 287 -1.46 -9.63 38.98
N GLN A 288 -0.24 -9.07 39.09
CA GLN A 288 0.14 -7.87 38.34
C GLN A 288 0.07 -8.12 36.83
N GLN A 289 -0.46 -7.16 36.09
CA GLN A 289 -0.55 -7.26 34.64
C GLN A 289 0.85 -7.15 34.01
N VAL A 290 1.12 -8.06 33.07
CA VAL A 290 2.27 -7.96 32.15
C VAL A 290 1.73 -7.89 30.74
N THR A 291 2.17 -6.88 30.00
CA THR A 291 1.67 -6.54 28.67
C THR A 291 2.83 -6.21 27.75
N ALA A 292 2.52 -5.90 26.49
CA ALA A 292 3.44 -5.32 25.54
C ALA A 292 3.00 -3.89 25.21
N TYR A 293 3.81 -2.91 25.60
CA TYR A 293 3.52 -1.49 25.40
C TYR A 293 4.30 -0.94 24.20
N LEU A 294 3.64 -0.16 23.34
CA LEU A 294 4.23 0.27 22.06
C LEU A 294 5.22 1.43 22.18
N HIS A 295 5.28 2.09 23.34
CA HIS A 295 6.12 3.25 23.59
C HIS A 295 7.19 2.95 24.63
N LYS A 296 8.29 3.71 24.61
CA LYS A 296 9.32 3.64 25.64
C LYS A 296 8.78 4.27 26.93
N ASP A 297 8.90 3.55 28.03
CA ASP A 297 8.44 3.92 29.37
C ASP A 297 9.42 3.37 30.42
N LEU A 298 9.49 3.97 31.60
CA LEU A 298 10.29 3.45 32.72
C LEU A 298 9.79 2.08 33.19
N ASN A 299 8.49 1.82 33.03
CA ASN A 299 7.84 0.53 33.27
C ASN A 299 8.16 -0.56 32.22
N ASN A 300 9.08 -0.27 31.28
CA ASN A 300 9.62 -1.27 30.36
C ASN A 300 10.96 -1.85 30.86
N LEU A 301 11.47 -1.41 32.01
CA LEU A 301 12.78 -1.79 32.53
C LEU A 301 12.69 -3.07 33.36
N TRP A 302 13.51 -4.05 32.96
CA TRP A 302 13.64 -5.34 33.64
C TRP A 302 15.09 -5.58 34.07
N ILE A 303 15.28 -6.21 35.23
CA ILE A 303 16.57 -6.58 35.78
C ILE A 303 16.77 -8.08 35.59
N ILE A 304 17.91 -8.47 35.02
CA ILE A 304 18.23 -9.88 34.84
C ILE A 304 18.93 -10.41 36.09
N LYS A 305 18.27 -11.33 36.80
CA LYS A 305 18.79 -12.00 37.99
C LYS A 305 19.05 -13.48 37.74
N LYS A 306 19.91 -14.07 38.57
CA LYS A 306 20.07 -15.52 38.65
C LYS A 306 18.85 -16.15 39.33
N HIS A 307 18.59 -17.41 39.00
CA HIS A 307 17.47 -18.17 39.55
C HIS A 307 17.74 -18.70 40.97
N ASP A 308 19.00 -18.95 41.30
CA ASP A 308 19.49 -19.64 42.50
C ASP A 308 20.11 -18.71 43.55
N LEU A 309 20.28 -17.42 43.22
CA LEU A 309 20.93 -16.43 44.07
C LEU A 309 20.06 -15.16 44.15
N ASP A 310 19.70 -14.78 45.38
CA ASP A 310 19.09 -13.49 45.70
C ASP A 310 20.14 -12.42 46.03
N THR A 311 21.43 -12.73 45.82
CA THR A 311 22.52 -11.79 46.07
C THR A 311 22.41 -10.59 45.15
N ASP A 312 22.52 -9.39 45.73
CA ASP A 312 22.46 -8.14 44.99
C ASP A 312 23.75 -7.96 44.17
N LEU A 313 23.75 -8.50 42.95
CA LEU A 313 24.88 -8.40 41.99
C LEU A 313 25.10 -6.97 41.47
N SER A 314 24.39 -5.99 42.03
CA SER A 314 24.60 -4.55 41.77
C SER A 314 25.84 -3.99 42.46
N ASP A 315 26.40 -4.66 43.48
CA ASP A 315 27.63 -4.23 44.17
C ASP A 315 28.80 -4.11 43.16
N PRO A 316 29.45 -2.94 43.02
CA PRO A 316 30.60 -2.73 42.13
C PRO A 316 31.76 -3.71 42.35
N SER A 317 31.88 -4.31 43.53
CA SER A 317 32.97 -5.22 43.90
C SER A 317 32.79 -6.66 43.40
N SER A 318 31.57 -7.04 42.99
CA SER A 318 31.29 -8.40 42.50
C SER A 318 31.68 -8.59 41.01
N PRO A 319 32.25 -9.75 40.64
CA PRO A 319 32.70 -10.01 39.28
C PRO A 319 31.55 -9.96 38.28
N VAL A 320 31.84 -9.50 37.06
CA VAL A 320 30.87 -9.44 35.97
C VAL A 320 30.62 -10.86 35.46
N GLU A 321 29.38 -11.31 35.57
CA GLU A 321 28.94 -12.60 35.04
C GLU A 321 28.02 -12.40 33.84
N PHE A 322 28.43 -12.92 32.67
CA PHE A 322 27.64 -12.82 31.45
C PHE A 322 26.54 -13.87 31.36
N VAL A 323 25.41 -13.49 30.77
CA VAL A 323 24.31 -14.39 30.46
C VAL A 323 24.60 -15.10 29.14
N ARG A 324 24.44 -16.43 29.13
CA ARG A 324 24.75 -17.31 28.00
C ARG A 324 23.50 -18.02 27.50
N HIS A 325 23.57 -18.48 26.26
CA HIS A 325 22.55 -19.36 25.70
C HIS A 325 22.40 -20.62 26.56
N GLY A 326 21.17 -20.89 27.00
CA GLY A 326 20.79 -22.04 27.81
C GLY A 326 20.66 -21.75 29.31
N ASP A 327 21.08 -20.57 29.76
CA ASP A 327 21.03 -20.19 31.17
C ASP A 327 19.60 -20.03 31.67
N ILE A 328 19.38 -20.28 32.97
CA ILE A 328 18.11 -20.03 33.64
C ILE A 328 18.20 -18.70 34.37
N ILE A 329 17.27 -17.80 34.04
CA ILE A 329 17.20 -16.44 34.55
C ILE A 329 15.86 -16.19 35.23
N ARG A 330 15.85 -15.14 36.05
CA ARG A 330 14.64 -14.51 36.60
C ARG A 330 14.64 -13.06 36.13
N LEU A 331 13.50 -12.61 35.62
CA LEU A 331 13.32 -11.23 35.16
C LEU A 331 12.50 -10.48 36.19
N GLU A 332 13.12 -9.51 36.86
CA GLU A 332 12.44 -8.66 37.84
C GLU A 332 12.09 -7.32 37.21
N HIS A 333 10.83 -6.91 37.33
CA HIS A 333 10.39 -5.60 36.89
C HIS A 333 10.95 -4.52 37.82
N LYS A 334 11.68 -3.54 37.26
CA LYS A 334 12.46 -2.57 38.04
C LYS A 334 11.59 -1.68 38.93
N GLU A 335 10.45 -1.21 38.44
CA GLU A 335 9.62 -0.25 39.17
C GLU A 335 8.74 -0.91 40.25
N THR A 336 8.27 -2.14 40.02
CA THR A 336 7.35 -2.83 40.95
C THR A 336 7.97 -3.96 41.76
N CYS A 337 9.23 -4.30 41.46
CA CYS A 337 10.00 -5.38 42.07
C CYS A 337 9.28 -6.74 42.06
N ARG A 338 8.46 -6.98 41.02
CA ARG A 338 7.77 -8.27 40.78
C ARG A 338 8.50 -9.06 39.70
N ASN A 339 8.53 -10.38 39.84
CA ASN A 339 9.11 -11.28 38.86
C ASN A 339 8.15 -11.57 37.71
N LEU A 340 8.68 -11.72 36.51
CA LEU A 340 7.96 -12.26 35.38
C LEU A 340 7.57 -13.72 35.67
N HIS A 341 6.29 -14.00 35.67
CA HIS A 341 5.71 -15.25 36.14
C HIS A 341 4.77 -15.86 35.10
N SER A 342 4.67 -17.18 35.06
CA SER A 342 3.61 -17.86 34.31
C SER A 342 3.12 -19.11 35.02
N HIS A 343 1.87 -19.48 34.77
CA HIS A 343 1.17 -20.54 35.48
C HIS A 343 0.08 -21.14 34.58
N GLN A 344 -0.49 -22.27 34.97
CA GLN A 344 -1.49 -23.01 34.17
C GLN A 344 -2.90 -22.36 34.14
N HIS A 345 -3.00 -21.04 34.30
CA HIS A 345 -4.23 -20.29 34.01
C HIS A 345 -4.29 -19.86 32.55
N GLU A 346 -5.49 -19.84 31.96
CA GLU A 346 -5.70 -19.40 30.58
C GLU A 346 -5.36 -17.91 30.41
N ALA A 347 -4.73 -17.56 29.28
CA ALA A 347 -4.48 -16.16 28.93
C ALA A 347 -5.79 -15.39 28.65
N PRO A 348 -5.83 -14.06 28.93
CA PRO A 348 -7.07 -13.27 28.91
C PRO A 348 -7.89 -13.34 27.62
N LEU A 349 -7.24 -13.29 26.45
CA LEU A 349 -7.88 -13.31 25.13
C LEU A 349 -7.51 -14.56 24.34
N THR A 350 -6.31 -15.08 24.53
CA THR A 350 -5.82 -16.26 23.82
C THR A 350 -5.87 -17.49 24.71
N ARG A 351 -7.09 -17.97 24.99
CA ARG A 351 -7.38 -19.04 25.99
C ARG A 351 -6.56 -20.34 25.85
N LYS A 352 -6.02 -20.62 24.65
CA LYS A 352 -5.13 -21.77 24.41
C LYS A 352 -3.70 -21.58 24.94
N HIS A 353 -3.34 -20.36 25.34
CA HIS A 353 -2.04 -20.02 25.91
C HIS A 353 -2.18 -19.86 27.42
N PHE A 354 -1.05 -19.87 28.12
CA PHE A 354 -0.97 -19.61 29.54
C PHE A 354 -0.82 -18.11 29.82
N GLN A 355 -1.46 -17.66 30.89
CA GLN A 355 -1.37 -16.29 31.38
C GLN A 355 0.04 -16.00 31.92
N VAL A 356 0.52 -14.79 31.64
CA VAL A 356 1.80 -14.25 32.13
C VAL A 356 1.48 -13.05 33.02
N THR A 357 2.14 -12.96 34.16
CA THR A 357 1.85 -12.01 35.23
C THR A 357 3.13 -11.51 35.89
N GLY A 358 3.01 -10.49 36.74
CA GLY A 358 4.03 -10.13 37.71
C GLY A 358 3.69 -10.71 39.08
N TYR A 359 4.58 -11.52 39.64
CA TYR A 359 4.39 -12.22 40.93
C TYR A 359 5.58 -11.98 41.88
N GLY A 360 5.47 -12.43 43.13
CA GLY A 360 6.53 -12.27 44.14
C GLY A 360 6.56 -10.90 44.80
N ILE A 361 7.45 -10.61 45.75
CA ILE A 361 7.63 -9.27 46.36
C ILE A 361 9.13 -9.00 46.54
N ASN A 362 9.63 -7.85 46.09
CA ASN A 362 11.05 -7.49 46.22
C ASN A 362 11.99 -8.59 45.65
N GLY A 363 11.60 -9.18 44.52
CA GLY A 363 12.34 -10.25 43.87
C GLY A 363 12.15 -11.65 44.46
N THR A 364 11.58 -11.79 45.66
CA THR A 364 11.23 -13.11 46.21
C THR A 364 10.03 -13.68 45.48
N GLY A 365 10.09 -14.95 45.08
CA GLY A 365 9.03 -15.61 44.32
C GLY A 365 9.17 -17.12 44.34
N ASP A 366 8.72 -17.81 43.29
CA ASP A 366 8.68 -19.28 43.24
C ASP A 366 9.34 -19.85 41.97
N SER A 367 9.31 -21.17 41.82
CA SER A 367 9.92 -21.85 40.67
C SER A 367 9.25 -21.54 39.32
N ASN A 368 8.08 -20.89 39.32
CA ASN A 368 7.39 -20.44 38.11
C ASN A 368 7.85 -19.03 37.66
N ASP A 369 8.87 -18.48 38.30
CA ASP A 369 9.53 -17.25 37.86
C ASP A 369 10.76 -17.54 36.97
N PHE A 370 11.05 -18.83 36.72
CA PHE A 370 12.27 -19.27 36.05
C PHE A 370 12.07 -19.38 34.53
N TRP A 371 12.92 -18.67 33.79
CA TRP A 371 12.92 -18.64 32.34
C TRP A 371 14.28 -19.07 31.79
N ARG A 372 14.29 -20.08 30.92
CA ARG A 372 15.48 -20.47 30.16
C ARG A 372 15.63 -19.55 28.96
N ILE A 373 16.79 -18.92 28.82
CA ILE A 373 17.08 -18.01 27.71
C ILE A 373 17.80 -18.72 26.57
N GLU A 374 17.19 -18.69 25.38
CA GLU A 374 17.66 -19.43 24.22
C GLU A 374 17.85 -18.49 23.03
N VAL A 375 19.10 -18.28 22.63
CA VAL A 375 19.43 -17.59 21.37
C VAL A 375 19.07 -18.46 20.16
N VAL A 376 18.35 -17.89 19.18
CA VAL A 376 18.00 -18.57 17.91
C VAL A 376 19.27 -18.99 17.17
N GLY A 377 19.36 -20.26 16.77
CA GLY A 377 20.56 -20.84 16.15
C GLY A 377 21.83 -20.77 17.02
N GLY A 378 21.67 -20.54 18.32
CA GLY A 378 22.76 -20.49 19.30
C GLY A 378 23.31 -21.88 19.61
N LYS A 379 24.63 -21.95 19.84
CA LYS A 379 25.29 -23.11 20.45
C LYS A 379 25.44 -22.86 21.96
N ALA A 380 25.60 -23.93 22.73
CA ALA A 380 25.85 -23.85 24.17
C ALA A 380 27.01 -22.89 24.48
N GLY A 381 26.80 -22.01 25.46
CA GLY A 381 27.81 -21.04 25.91
C GLY A 381 27.95 -19.78 25.03
N LYS A 382 27.16 -19.61 23.96
CA LYS A 382 27.13 -18.38 23.16
C LYS A 382 26.64 -17.20 24.00
N LEU A 383 27.42 -16.11 24.04
CA LEU A 383 27.03 -14.86 24.69
C LEU A 383 25.88 -14.18 23.95
N ILE A 384 25.03 -13.49 24.70
CA ILE A 384 23.88 -12.77 24.16
C ILE A 384 24.29 -11.33 23.84
N LYS A 385 24.34 -11.02 22.54
CA LYS A 385 24.57 -9.65 22.04
C LYS A 385 23.28 -8.84 22.02
N VAL A 386 23.30 -7.66 22.61
CA VAL A 386 22.18 -6.70 22.58
C VAL A 386 21.92 -6.25 21.13
N LEU A 387 20.66 -5.94 20.78
CA LEU A 387 20.14 -5.59 19.45
C LEU A 387 20.25 -6.66 18.35
N ARG A 388 21.24 -7.55 18.37
CA ARG A 388 21.46 -8.57 17.33
C ARG A 388 20.96 -9.96 17.69
N SER A 389 21.03 -10.35 18.95
CA SER A 389 20.61 -11.70 19.35
C SER A 389 19.08 -11.75 19.45
N GLN A 390 18.49 -12.60 18.63
CA GLN A 390 17.08 -12.97 18.77
C GLN A 390 17.00 -14.05 19.85
N VAL A 391 16.28 -13.77 20.93
CA VAL A 391 16.16 -14.65 22.08
C VAL A 391 14.73 -15.15 22.25
N ARG A 392 14.63 -16.34 22.79
CA ARG A 392 13.40 -17.01 23.19
C ARG A 392 13.49 -17.30 24.68
N LEU A 393 12.42 -17.01 25.40
CA LEU A 393 12.32 -17.30 26.83
C LEU A 393 11.36 -18.47 27.03
N THR A 394 11.90 -19.60 27.45
CA THR A 394 11.14 -20.83 27.71
C THR A 394 10.89 -20.93 29.21
N HIS A 395 9.63 -20.92 29.62
CA HIS A 395 9.23 -21.07 31.02
C HIS A 395 9.62 -22.47 31.52
N VAL A 396 10.39 -22.56 32.60
CA VAL A 396 10.99 -23.84 33.03
C VAL A 396 9.93 -24.81 33.53
N ALA A 397 8.93 -24.35 34.29
CA ALA A 397 7.96 -25.24 34.93
C ALA A 397 6.95 -25.86 33.93
N THR A 398 6.54 -25.11 32.89
CA THR A 398 5.52 -25.58 31.93
C THR A 398 6.08 -25.88 30.53
N GLY A 399 7.30 -25.44 30.21
CA GLY A 399 7.91 -25.57 28.89
C GLY A 399 7.30 -24.66 27.82
N CYS A 400 6.36 -23.77 28.18
CA CYS A 400 5.79 -22.80 27.25
C CYS A 400 6.77 -21.67 26.94
N ILE A 401 6.55 -20.95 25.84
CA ILE A 401 7.44 -19.87 25.40
C ILE A 401 6.76 -18.52 25.58
N LEU A 402 7.48 -17.55 26.15
CA LEU A 402 7.01 -16.17 26.25
C LEU A 402 6.81 -15.56 24.86
N GLY A 403 5.63 -15.03 24.60
CA GLY A 403 5.35 -14.35 23.34
C GLY A 403 4.22 -13.34 23.44
N SER A 404 4.14 -12.47 22.45
CA SER A 404 3.01 -11.56 22.29
C SER A 404 1.98 -12.19 21.36
N SER A 405 0.72 -12.27 21.80
CA SER A 405 -0.35 -12.81 20.93
C SER A 405 -0.73 -11.83 19.82
N GLY A 406 -0.40 -10.55 20.00
CA GLY A 406 -0.73 -9.46 19.09
C GLY A 406 -2.17 -8.95 19.21
N LYS A 407 -2.98 -9.50 20.11
CA LYS A 407 -4.31 -9.00 20.41
C LYS A 407 -4.24 -7.82 21.37
N THR A 408 -5.05 -6.81 21.13
CA THR A 408 -5.20 -5.65 22.02
C THR A 408 -6.12 -6.01 23.18
N LEU A 409 -5.65 -5.78 24.41
CA LEU A 409 -6.44 -5.96 25.62
C LEU A 409 -7.59 -4.94 25.68
N PRO A 410 -8.72 -5.26 26.34
CA PRO A 410 -9.78 -4.29 26.58
C PRO A 410 -9.32 -3.12 27.46
N LYS A 411 -10.22 -2.16 27.71
CA LYS A 411 -9.94 -0.95 28.51
C LYS A 411 -9.30 -1.21 29.88
N TRP A 412 -9.59 -2.34 30.53
CA TRP A 412 -8.97 -2.71 31.81
C TRP A 412 -7.47 -2.99 31.72
N GLY A 413 -6.98 -3.33 30.53
CA GLY A 413 -5.57 -3.53 30.19
C GLY A 413 -5.01 -2.38 29.38
N TRP A 414 -5.63 -1.20 29.47
CA TRP A 414 -5.17 0.06 28.86
C TRP A 414 -4.98 0.01 27.34
N GLU A 415 -5.71 -0.88 26.66
CA GLU A 415 -5.57 -1.10 25.20
C GLU A 415 -4.13 -1.44 24.78
N GLN A 416 -3.37 -2.03 25.70
CA GLN A 416 -2.02 -2.55 25.44
C GLN A 416 -2.09 -3.95 24.81
N VAL A 417 -0.96 -4.46 24.32
CA VAL A 417 -0.95 -5.77 23.64
C VAL A 417 -0.79 -6.90 24.64
N GLU A 418 -1.54 -7.99 24.45
CA GLU A 418 -1.49 -9.19 25.29
C GLU A 418 -0.13 -9.92 25.17
N VAL A 419 0.50 -10.17 26.33
CA VAL A 419 1.66 -11.06 26.50
C VAL A 419 1.18 -12.37 27.12
N THR A 420 1.65 -13.49 26.58
CA THR A 420 1.20 -14.84 26.94
C THR A 420 2.37 -15.81 26.91
N CYS A 421 2.19 -16.99 27.49
CA CYS A 421 3.13 -18.09 27.35
C CYS A 421 2.51 -19.18 26.46
N THR A 422 3.02 -19.30 25.23
CA THR A 422 2.46 -20.21 24.22
C THR A 422 2.98 -21.64 24.42
N PRO A 423 2.11 -22.66 24.45
CA PRO A 423 2.53 -24.05 24.45
C PRO A 423 3.05 -24.49 23.06
N TYR A 424 2.83 -23.69 22.01
CA TYR A 424 3.29 -23.99 20.66
C TYR A 424 4.77 -23.65 20.50
N LEU A 425 5.60 -24.69 20.33
CA LEU A 425 7.07 -24.58 20.29
C LEU A 425 7.64 -24.08 18.95
N LYS A 426 6.79 -23.83 17.95
CA LYS A 426 7.26 -23.35 16.64
C LYS A 426 7.84 -21.95 16.78
N GLU A 427 9.06 -21.77 16.29
CA GLU A 427 9.71 -20.45 16.24
C GLU A 427 8.91 -19.53 15.32
N THR A 428 8.34 -18.48 15.91
CA THR A 428 7.60 -17.44 15.19
C THR A 428 8.07 -16.06 15.69
N PRO A 429 7.95 -14.99 14.89
CA PRO A 429 8.32 -13.65 15.34
C PRO A 429 7.61 -13.21 16.63
N ASN A 430 6.41 -13.75 16.89
CA ASN A 430 5.63 -13.50 18.11
C ASN A 430 6.30 -14.02 19.38
N SER A 431 7.08 -15.11 19.28
CA SER A 431 7.77 -15.77 20.40
C SER A 431 9.23 -15.36 20.52
N LEU A 432 9.70 -14.42 19.70
CA LEU A 432 11.07 -13.94 19.67
C LEU A 432 11.14 -12.52 20.24
N TRP A 433 12.20 -12.28 21.02
CA TRP A 433 12.48 -11.00 21.65
C TRP A 433 13.91 -10.54 21.32
N ASN A 434 14.14 -9.24 21.32
CA ASN A 434 15.45 -8.62 21.29
C ASN A 434 15.62 -7.74 22.52
N PHE A 435 16.82 -7.73 23.09
CA PHE A 435 17.20 -6.71 24.07
C PHE A 435 17.58 -5.44 23.32
N GLU A 436 17.00 -4.31 23.72
CA GLU A 436 17.15 -3.04 23.02
C GLU A 436 18.00 -2.05 23.80
N ASP A 437 17.49 -1.54 24.92
CA ASP A 437 18.27 -0.74 25.84
C ASP A 437 18.97 -1.66 26.85
N HIS A 438 20.22 -1.35 27.18
CA HIS A 438 21.04 -2.10 28.12
C HIS A 438 21.89 -1.16 28.96
N ILE A 439 21.69 -1.23 30.28
CA ILE A 439 22.39 -0.40 31.26
C ILE A 439 23.07 -1.34 32.26
N ASN A 440 24.39 -1.29 32.29
CA ASN A 440 25.18 -1.93 33.32
C ASN A 440 26.47 -1.10 33.56
N PRO A 441 26.65 -0.49 34.74
CA PRO A 441 27.80 0.36 35.01
C PRO A 441 29.13 -0.40 35.05
N LYS A 442 29.12 -1.74 35.14
CA LYS A 442 30.33 -2.58 35.19
C LYS A 442 30.90 -2.91 33.81
N LEU A 443 30.15 -2.66 32.74
CA LEU A 443 30.53 -3.02 31.38
C LEU A 443 30.97 -1.80 30.57
N PRO A 444 31.97 -1.94 29.69
CA PRO A 444 32.31 -0.87 28.76
C PRO A 444 31.22 -0.74 27.70
N ASN A 445 30.87 0.51 27.39
CA ASN A 445 29.92 0.80 26.31
C ASN A 445 30.64 0.77 24.96
N ILE A 446 30.00 0.17 23.96
CA ILE A 446 30.46 0.19 22.56
C ILE A 446 29.61 1.14 21.73
N SER A 447 30.19 1.73 20.67
CA SER A 447 29.40 2.52 19.71
C SER A 447 28.48 1.61 18.90
N LEU A 448 27.22 2.02 18.78
CA LEU A 448 26.20 1.38 17.96
C LEU A 448 26.47 1.48 16.45
N ASP A 449 27.48 2.24 16.00
CA ASP A 449 27.84 2.35 14.58
C ASP A 449 28.19 1.00 13.94
N VAL A 450 28.74 0.07 14.72
CA VAL A 450 29.08 -1.30 14.28
C VAL A 450 27.84 -2.13 13.96
N LEU A 451 26.65 -1.71 14.44
CA LEU A 451 25.40 -2.45 14.33
C LEU A 451 24.46 -1.92 13.24
N LYS A 452 24.88 -0.91 12.45
CA LYS A 452 24.06 -0.31 11.38
C LYS A 452 23.68 -1.35 10.32
N PRO A 453 22.39 -1.51 9.97
CA PRO A 453 21.97 -2.37 8.87
C PRO A 453 22.44 -1.83 7.52
N SER A 454 22.72 -2.75 6.61
CA SER A 454 22.99 -2.45 5.20
C SER A 454 21.73 -1.96 4.49
N PHE A 455 21.89 -1.25 3.37
CA PHE A 455 20.74 -0.78 2.58
C PHE A 455 19.83 -1.93 2.13
N ALA A 456 20.39 -3.08 1.76
CA ALA A 456 19.60 -4.24 1.35
C ALA A 456 18.74 -4.80 2.50
N GLU A 457 19.27 -4.82 3.72
CA GLU A 457 18.52 -5.22 4.91
C GLU A 457 17.39 -4.22 5.20
N ILE A 458 17.66 -2.91 5.12
CA ILE A 458 16.65 -1.86 5.31
C ILE A 458 15.55 -1.98 4.24
N LEU A 459 15.93 -2.20 2.98
CA LEU A 459 14.99 -2.35 1.88
C LEU A 459 14.09 -3.58 2.09
N LEU A 460 14.67 -4.72 2.46
CA LEU A 460 13.94 -5.96 2.71
C LEU A 460 13.02 -5.81 3.93
N GLU A 461 13.52 -5.23 5.01
CA GLU A 461 12.74 -4.93 6.21
C GLU A 461 11.54 -4.03 5.86
N SER A 462 11.77 -2.95 5.12
CA SER A 462 10.71 -2.04 4.67
C SER A 462 9.61 -2.77 3.90
N HIS A 463 9.96 -3.67 2.97
CA HIS A 463 9.00 -4.47 2.21
C HIS A 463 8.22 -5.45 3.09
N MET A 464 8.89 -6.10 4.06
CA MET A 464 8.21 -6.94 5.03
C MET A 464 7.20 -6.15 5.85
N VAL A 465 7.56 -4.95 6.30
CA VAL A 465 6.68 -4.07 7.07
C VAL A 465 5.50 -3.57 6.22
N MET A 466 5.75 -3.16 4.98
CA MET A 466 4.68 -2.75 4.04
C MET A 466 3.68 -3.87 3.74
N ILE A 467 4.15 -5.08 3.38
CA ILE A 467 3.27 -6.22 3.02
C ILE A 467 2.39 -6.64 4.20
N ARG A 468 2.99 -6.75 5.39
CA ARG A 468 2.27 -7.13 6.60
C ARG A 468 1.34 -6.01 7.08
N GLY A 469 1.75 -4.75 6.99
CA GLY A 469 0.91 -3.59 7.30
C GLY A 469 -0.33 -3.56 6.41
N ASN A 470 -0.16 -3.84 5.11
CA ASN A 470 -1.25 -3.94 4.15
C ASN A 470 -2.22 -5.09 4.48
N SER A 471 -1.69 -6.23 4.92
CA SER A 471 -2.49 -7.39 5.37
C SER A 471 -3.22 -7.15 6.69
N GLY A 472 -2.76 -6.19 7.50
CA GLY A 472 -3.36 -5.78 8.77
C GLY A 472 -4.53 -4.79 8.63
N LEU A 473 -4.70 -4.15 7.46
CA LEU A 473 -5.80 -3.21 7.17
C LEU A 473 -7.11 -3.94 6.88
N LYS A 474 -7.60 -4.70 7.87
CA LYS A 474 -8.91 -5.35 7.81
C LYS A 474 -10.01 -4.36 8.20
N PRO A 475 -11.19 -4.44 7.57
CA PRO A 475 -12.33 -3.61 7.95
C PRO A 475 -12.68 -3.85 9.42
N LYS A 476 -12.92 -2.77 10.16
CA LYS A 476 -13.43 -2.88 11.53
C LYS A 476 -14.90 -3.29 11.49
N ASP A 477 -15.36 -3.98 12.53
CA ASP A 477 -16.77 -4.31 12.69
C ASP A 477 -17.60 -3.01 12.66
N ASN A 478 -18.61 -2.96 11.78
CA ASN A 478 -19.49 -1.81 11.48
C ASN A 478 -18.91 -0.68 10.60
N GLU A 479 -17.71 -0.82 10.04
CA GLU A 479 -17.18 0.17 9.08
C GLU A 479 -17.75 -0.06 7.67
N VAL A 480 -18.43 0.95 7.10
CA VAL A 480 -19.01 0.88 5.76
C VAL A 480 -17.92 1.07 4.70
N THR A 481 -17.36 -0.03 4.21
CA THR A 481 -16.39 -0.05 3.10
C THR A 481 -17.07 -0.34 1.76
N SER A 482 -16.52 0.15 0.64
CA SER A 482 -17.09 -0.16 -0.68
C SER A 482 -16.62 -1.52 -1.19
N LYS A 483 -17.50 -2.23 -1.91
CA LYS A 483 -17.22 -3.57 -2.46
C LYS A 483 -16.91 -3.48 -3.95
N PRO A 484 -16.11 -4.39 -4.53
CA PRO A 484 -15.75 -4.34 -5.95
C PRO A 484 -16.93 -4.26 -6.92
N TRP A 485 -18.05 -4.91 -6.62
CA TRP A 485 -19.25 -4.86 -7.46
C TRP A 485 -20.01 -3.52 -7.37
N HIS A 486 -19.80 -2.72 -6.31
CA HIS A 486 -20.41 -1.38 -6.18
C HIS A 486 -19.88 -0.43 -7.26
N TRP A 487 -18.64 -0.63 -7.71
CA TRP A 487 -17.91 0.40 -8.45
C TRP A 487 -18.46 0.62 -9.88
N PRO A 488 -18.57 -0.41 -10.75
CA PRO A 488 -18.95 -0.17 -12.15
C PRO A 488 -20.36 0.43 -12.33
N ILE A 489 -21.26 0.16 -11.38
CA ILE A 489 -22.64 0.68 -11.39
C ILE A 489 -22.77 2.04 -10.70
N ASN A 490 -21.69 2.60 -10.16
CA ASN A 490 -21.72 3.81 -9.31
C ASN A 490 -22.60 3.65 -8.07
N TYR A 491 -22.70 2.46 -7.46
CA TYR A 491 -23.67 2.22 -6.38
C TYR A 491 -23.50 3.19 -5.21
N GLN A 492 -22.27 3.37 -4.73
CA GLN A 492 -21.97 4.27 -3.63
C GLN A 492 -20.68 5.03 -3.92
N GLY A 493 -20.77 6.36 -3.89
CA GLY A 493 -19.61 7.24 -4.01
C GLY A 493 -18.89 7.44 -2.68
N LEU A 494 -18.01 8.44 -2.63
CA LEU A 494 -17.17 8.71 -1.47
C LEU A 494 -17.19 10.21 -1.12
N ARG A 495 -17.49 10.56 0.13
CA ARG A 495 -17.47 11.95 0.60
C ARG A 495 -16.03 12.44 0.74
N PHE A 496 -15.71 13.57 0.11
CA PHE A 496 -14.37 14.17 0.14
C PHE A 496 -14.26 15.28 1.20
N SER A 497 -15.28 16.12 1.30
CA SER A 497 -15.36 17.24 2.24
C SER A 497 -16.80 17.60 2.59
N GLY A 498 -16.97 18.28 3.72
CA GLY A 498 -18.24 18.86 4.18
C GLY A 498 -19.23 17.82 4.71
N VAL A 499 -19.83 18.11 5.85
CA VAL A 499 -20.94 17.30 6.43
C VAL A 499 -22.18 18.17 6.64
N ASN A 500 -21.99 19.47 6.90
CA ASN A 500 -23.04 20.42 7.17
C ASN A 500 -23.51 21.14 5.90
N GLU A 501 -24.74 21.66 5.93
CA GLU A 501 -25.38 22.37 4.80
C GLU A 501 -24.68 23.68 4.42
N THR A 502 -23.94 24.27 5.36
CA THR A 502 -23.19 25.52 5.20
C THR A 502 -21.80 25.34 4.60
N ASP A 503 -21.29 24.11 4.58
CA ASP A 503 -19.93 23.82 4.14
C ASP A 503 -19.90 23.47 2.65
N TYR A 504 -18.80 23.80 1.97
CA TYR A 504 -18.56 23.32 0.61
C TYR A 504 -18.35 21.80 0.62
N ARG A 505 -19.27 21.07 -0.01
CA ARG A 505 -19.25 19.62 -0.10
C ARG A 505 -18.68 19.17 -1.44
N VAL A 506 -17.80 18.19 -1.39
CA VAL A 506 -17.26 17.52 -2.57
C VAL A 506 -17.55 16.03 -2.42
N TYR A 507 -18.08 15.42 -3.47
CA TYR A 507 -18.46 14.02 -3.48
C TYR A 507 -17.86 13.32 -4.69
N LEU A 508 -17.01 12.33 -4.43
CA LEU A 508 -16.46 11.49 -5.48
C LEU A 508 -17.52 10.51 -5.94
N LEU A 509 -18.11 10.83 -7.09
CA LEU A 509 -18.91 9.94 -7.90
C LEU A 509 -18.48 10.15 -9.35
N GLY A 510 -18.28 9.04 -10.06
CA GLY A 510 -18.11 9.09 -11.49
C GLY A 510 -19.34 9.69 -12.17
N ASN A 511 -19.19 10.25 -13.37
CA ASN A 511 -20.36 10.75 -14.09
C ASN A 511 -21.29 9.55 -14.38
N PRO A 512 -22.52 9.49 -13.84
CA PRO A 512 -23.35 8.29 -13.93
C PRO A 512 -23.67 7.87 -15.36
N VAL A 513 -23.88 8.83 -16.27
CA VAL A 513 -24.15 8.53 -17.68
C VAL A 513 -22.93 7.90 -18.34
N ILE A 514 -21.73 8.44 -18.11
CA ILE A 514 -20.48 7.88 -18.61
C ILE A 514 -20.24 6.47 -18.05
N TRP A 515 -20.43 6.28 -16.74
CA TRP A 515 -20.13 5.01 -16.10
C TRP A 515 -21.10 3.90 -16.51
N TRP A 516 -22.39 4.21 -16.64
CA TRP A 516 -23.36 3.26 -17.16
C TRP A 516 -23.17 3.01 -18.66
N LEU A 517 -22.79 4.03 -19.44
CA LEU A 517 -22.40 3.85 -20.84
C LEU A 517 -21.20 2.89 -20.94
N ASN A 518 -20.17 3.07 -20.11
CA ASN A 518 -19.01 2.19 -20.04
C ASN A 518 -19.42 0.76 -19.68
N LEU A 519 -20.29 0.58 -18.69
CA LEU A 519 -20.78 -0.73 -18.27
C LEU A 519 -21.56 -1.46 -19.37
N VAL A 520 -22.51 -0.78 -20.00
CA VAL A 520 -23.28 -1.32 -21.14
C VAL A 520 -22.33 -1.67 -22.29
N THR A 521 -21.31 -0.84 -22.51
CA THR A 521 -20.36 -1.04 -23.60
C THR A 521 -19.45 -2.25 -23.39
N ILE A 522 -19.13 -2.63 -22.14
CA ILE A 522 -18.44 -3.91 -21.87
C ILE A 522 -19.27 -5.09 -22.38
N GLY A 523 -20.57 -5.13 -22.09
CA GLY A 523 -21.48 -6.18 -22.58
C GLY A 523 -21.59 -6.18 -24.10
N LEU A 524 -21.77 -5.00 -24.71
CA LEU A 524 -21.80 -4.84 -26.16
C LEU A 524 -20.51 -5.30 -26.84
N TYR A 525 -19.36 -4.92 -26.28
CA TYR A 525 -18.06 -5.33 -26.79
C TYR A 525 -17.90 -6.85 -26.78
N LEU A 526 -18.29 -7.53 -25.68
CA LEU A 526 -18.24 -8.99 -25.61
C LEU A 526 -19.09 -9.64 -26.70
N LEU A 527 -20.30 -9.13 -26.95
CA LEU A 527 -21.16 -9.60 -28.04
C LEU A 527 -20.50 -9.40 -29.41
N MET A 528 -19.92 -8.22 -29.66
CA MET A 528 -19.22 -7.91 -30.91
C MET A 528 -17.98 -8.80 -31.09
N ALA A 529 -17.17 -8.99 -30.05
CA ALA A 529 -15.97 -9.80 -30.08
C ALA A 529 -16.29 -11.29 -30.30
N VAL A 530 -17.27 -11.85 -29.59
CA VAL A 530 -17.70 -13.25 -29.77
C VAL A 530 -18.29 -13.46 -31.17
N SER A 531 -19.17 -12.57 -31.63
CA SER A 531 -19.75 -12.64 -32.98
C SER A 531 -18.66 -12.61 -34.06
N THR A 532 -17.68 -11.70 -33.90
CA THR A 532 -16.55 -11.57 -34.83
C THR A 532 -15.68 -12.83 -34.82
N ALA A 533 -15.33 -13.35 -33.64
CA ALA A 533 -14.53 -14.56 -33.50
C ALA A 533 -15.20 -15.79 -34.12
N VAL A 534 -16.52 -15.96 -33.91
CA VAL A 534 -17.31 -17.04 -34.52
C VAL A 534 -17.35 -16.88 -36.04
N THR A 535 -17.55 -15.66 -36.55
CA THR A 535 -17.61 -15.37 -37.98
C THR A 535 -16.29 -15.70 -38.68
N LEU A 536 -15.16 -15.32 -38.08
CA LEU A 536 -13.82 -15.65 -38.58
C LEU A 536 -13.58 -17.16 -38.55
N LYS A 537 -13.94 -17.85 -37.47
CA LYS A 537 -13.76 -19.30 -37.33
C LYS A 537 -14.63 -20.10 -38.31
N ARG A 538 -15.79 -19.56 -38.71
CA ARG A 538 -16.67 -20.15 -39.75
C ARG A 538 -16.18 -19.90 -41.18
N GLY A 539 -15.10 -19.14 -41.39
CA GLY A 539 -14.54 -18.90 -42.71
C GLY A 539 -15.39 -17.99 -43.60
N VAL A 540 -16.22 -17.12 -43.02
CA VAL A 540 -17.03 -16.17 -43.79
C VAL A 540 -16.12 -15.19 -44.53
N GLN A 541 -16.33 -15.03 -45.83
CA GLN A 541 -15.59 -14.09 -46.69
C GLN A 541 -15.95 -12.64 -46.30
N LEU A 542 -15.13 -12.03 -45.45
CA LEU A 542 -15.26 -10.63 -45.05
C LEU A 542 -14.56 -9.70 -46.03
N THR A 543 -15.14 -8.52 -46.27
CA THR A 543 -14.49 -7.44 -47.01
C THR A 543 -13.24 -6.95 -46.26
N SER A 544 -12.28 -6.34 -46.97
CA SER A 544 -11.03 -5.82 -46.37
C SER A 544 -11.30 -4.89 -45.18
N GLU A 545 -12.27 -3.97 -45.32
CA GLU A 545 -12.66 -3.05 -44.26
C GLU A 545 -13.26 -3.76 -43.02
N LEU A 546 -14.04 -4.84 -43.21
CA LEU A 546 -14.59 -5.62 -42.09
C LEU A 546 -13.51 -6.46 -41.41
N LYS A 547 -12.49 -6.92 -42.14
CA LYS A 547 -11.32 -7.59 -41.55
C LYS A 547 -10.51 -6.64 -40.67
N GLU A 548 -10.31 -5.40 -41.11
CA GLU A 548 -9.65 -4.38 -40.29
C GLU A 548 -10.46 -4.09 -39.02
N LEU A 549 -11.77 -3.92 -39.14
CA LEU A 549 -12.66 -3.69 -38.01
C LEU A 549 -12.63 -4.87 -37.02
N SER A 550 -12.63 -6.09 -37.55
CA SER A 550 -12.54 -7.33 -36.77
C SER A 550 -11.23 -7.42 -36.00
N ARG A 551 -10.11 -7.01 -36.62
CA ARG A 551 -8.79 -6.93 -35.97
C ARG A 551 -8.78 -5.88 -34.85
N VAL A 552 -9.37 -4.71 -35.07
CA VAL A 552 -9.48 -3.66 -34.04
C VAL A 552 -10.27 -4.17 -32.83
N VAL A 553 -11.39 -4.86 -33.05
CA VAL A 553 -12.20 -5.43 -31.97
C VAL A 553 -11.41 -6.52 -31.22
N LEU A 554 -10.86 -7.50 -31.92
CA LEU A 554 -10.23 -8.66 -31.28
C LEU A 554 -8.87 -8.36 -30.66
N CYS A 555 -8.00 -7.64 -31.37
CA CYS A 555 -6.65 -7.34 -30.88
C CYS A 555 -6.65 -6.08 -30.00
N GLY A 556 -7.11 -4.95 -30.54
CA GLY A 556 -7.12 -3.67 -29.82
C GLY A 556 -8.08 -3.67 -28.62
N GLY A 557 -9.35 -4.01 -28.86
CA GLY A 557 -10.33 -4.17 -27.80
C GLY A 557 -9.96 -5.28 -26.81
N GLY A 558 -9.35 -6.37 -27.29
CA GLY A 558 -8.89 -7.49 -26.45
C GLY A 558 -7.81 -7.07 -25.46
N GLN A 559 -6.82 -6.30 -25.91
CA GLN A 559 -5.75 -5.78 -25.07
C GLN A 559 -6.27 -4.82 -23.99
N ILE A 560 -7.19 -3.91 -24.34
CA ILE A 560 -7.81 -2.99 -23.38
C ILE A 560 -8.69 -3.75 -22.38
N THR A 561 -9.43 -4.78 -22.83
CA THR A 561 -10.26 -5.62 -21.96
C THR A 561 -9.40 -6.42 -20.99
N LEU A 562 -8.26 -6.95 -21.42
CA LEU A 562 -7.28 -7.58 -20.53
C LEU A 562 -6.77 -6.59 -19.48
N GLY A 563 -6.47 -5.35 -19.88
CA GLY A 563 -6.13 -4.26 -18.97
C GLY A 563 -7.20 -4.02 -17.90
N TRP A 564 -8.47 -3.93 -18.31
CA TRP A 564 -9.61 -3.79 -17.40
C TRP A 564 -9.71 -4.98 -16.42
N LEU A 565 -9.63 -6.22 -16.91
CA LEU A 565 -9.72 -7.43 -16.08
C LEU A 565 -8.61 -7.48 -15.03
N LEU A 566 -7.36 -7.22 -15.41
CA LEU A 566 -6.22 -7.26 -14.49
C LEU A 566 -6.28 -6.17 -13.41
N HIS A 567 -6.89 -5.02 -13.72
CA HIS A 567 -7.02 -3.92 -12.76
C HIS A 567 -8.34 -3.96 -11.97
N TYR A 568 -9.21 -4.94 -12.22
CA TYR A 568 -10.49 -5.07 -11.54
C TYR A 568 -10.62 -6.39 -10.76
N LEU A 569 -10.36 -7.52 -11.42
CA LEU A 569 -10.60 -8.86 -10.85
C LEU A 569 -9.82 -9.13 -9.54
N PRO A 570 -8.54 -8.72 -9.39
CA PRO A 570 -7.81 -8.98 -8.15
C PRO A 570 -8.48 -8.42 -6.90
N PHE A 571 -9.26 -7.33 -7.02
CA PHE A 571 -9.94 -6.72 -5.87
C PHE A 571 -11.03 -7.61 -5.27
N PHE A 572 -11.59 -8.56 -6.03
CA PHE A 572 -12.52 -9.56 -5.48
C PHE A 572 -11.85 -10.57 -4.56
N LEU A 573 -10.53 -10.75 -4.69
CA LEU A 573 -9.72 -11.70 -3.91
C LEU A 573 -9.05 -11.03 -2.70
N MET A 574 -9.14 -9.70 -2.57
CA MET A 574 -8.48 -8.95 -1.50
C MET A 574 -9.38 -8.84 -0.25
N GLY A 575 -8.95 -9.44 0.86
CA GLY A 575 -9.63 -9.38 2.16
C GLY A 575 -9.27 -8.17 3.03
N ARG A 576 -9.07 -6.99 2.42
CA ARG A 576 -8.71 -5.72 3.11
C ARG A 576 -9.75 -4.63 2.87
N VAL A 577 -9.61 -3.49 3.55
CA VAL A 577 -10.45 -2.31 3.28
C VAL A 577 -10.29 -1.83 1.84
N LEU A 578 -11.42 -1.60 1.16
CA LEU A 578 -11.48 -1.10 -0.21
C LEU A 578 -12.40 0.12 -0.31
N TYR A 579 -12.08 0.99 -1.26
CA TYR A 579 -12.79 2.25 -1.52
C TYR A 579 -13.00 2.45 -3.01
N PHE A 580 -13.97 3.30 -3.36
CA PHE A 580 -14.41 3.55 -4.74
C PHE A 580 -13.27 4.00 -5.69
N HIS A 581 -12.29 4.77 -5.18
CA HIS A 581 -11.15 5.24 -5.98
C HIS A 581 -10.27 4.11 -6.55
N HIS A 582 -10.31 2.90 -5.97
CA HIS A 582 -9.51 1.76 -6.45
C HIS A 582 -9.90 1.29 -7.85
N TYR A 583 -11.14 1.57 -8.29
CA TYR A 583 -11.61 1.18 -9.61
C TYR A 583 -11.14 2.09 -10.74
N PHE A 584 -10.65 3.30 -10.45
CA PHE A 584 -10.35 4.29 -11.49
C PHE A 584 -9.33 3.82 -12.53
N PRO A 585 -8.24 3.11 -12.17
CA PRO A 585 -7.38 2.46 -13.16
C PRO A 585 -8.14 1.56 -14.13
N ALA A 586 -9.06 0.73 -13.64
CA ALA A 586 -9.91 -0.09 -14.50
C ALA A 586 -10.89 0.77 -15.31
N MET A 587 -11.48 1.81 -14.72
CA MET A 587 -12.38 2.74 -15.42
C MET A 587 -11.72 3.40 -16.64
N LEU A 588 -10.42 3.74 -16.57
CA LEU A 588 -9.68 4.28 -17.71
C LEU A 588 -9.64 3.28 -18.88
N PHE A 589 -9.39 2.00 -18.61
CA PHE A 589 -9.48 0.96 -19.64
C PHE A 589 -10.92 0.80 -20.17
N SER A 590 -11.92 0.85 -19.30
CA SER A 590 -13.33 0.78 -19.70
C SER A 590 -13.71 1.94 -20.65
N SER A 591 -13.28 3.16 -20.35
CA SER A 591 -13.52 4.34 -21.19
C SER A 591 -12.80 4.28 -22.54
N MET A 592 -11.57 3.73 -22.59
CA MET A 592 -10.89 3.44 -23.85
C MET A 592 -11.63 2.41 -24.69
N LEU A 593 -12.12 1.34 -24.04
CA LEU A 593 -12.92 0.31 -24.71
C LEU A 593 -14.22 0.88 -25.28
N THR A 594 -14.85 1.81 -24.56
CA THR A 594 -16.06 2.50 -25.01
C THR A 594 -15.83 3.27 -26.30
N GLY A 595 -14.74 4.05 -26.39
CA GLY A 595 -14.40 4.78 -27.61
C GLY A 595 -14.19 3.86 -28.82
N ILE A 596 -13.45 2.76 -28.63
CA ILE A 596 -13.20 1.76 -29.69
C ILE A 596 -14.52 1.11 -30.13
N THR A 597 -15.33 0.66 -29.17
CA THR A 597 -16.53 -0.15 -29.44
C THR A 597 -17.61 0.68 -30.13
N TRP A 598 -17.88 1.91 -29.68
CA TRP A 598 -18.91 2.77 -30.29
C TRP A 598 -18.51 3.25 -31.67
N ASP A 599 -17.25 3.62 -31.90
CA ASP A 599 -16.79 3.95 -33.25
C ASP A 599 -16.97 2.76 -34.22
N THR A 600 -16.60 1.57 -33.75
CA THR A 600 -16.73 0.33 -34.50
C THR A 600 -18.19 0.00 -34.81
N LEU A 601 -19.07 0.10 -33.81
CA LEU A 601 -20.50 -0.14 -33.93
C LEU A 601 -21.15 0.85 -34.90
N LEU A 602 -20.87 2.14 -34.76
CA LEU A 602 -21.45 3.17 -35.64
C LEU A 602 -21.01 2.97 -37.09
N LYS A 603 -19.73 2.61 -37.33
CA LYS A 603 -19.23 2.25 -38.66
C LYS A 603 -19.91 1.01 -39.23
N PHE A 604 -20.24 0.04 -38.39
CA PHE A 604 -20.98 -1.15 -38.80
C PHE A 604 -22.44 -0.81 -39.14
N CYS A 605 -23.18 -0.17 -38.23
CA CYS A 605 -24.58 0.19 -38.41
C CYS A 605 -24.81 1.13 -39.61
N ALA A 606 -23.96 2.16 -39.76
CA ALA A 606 -24.03 3.09 -40.88
C ALA A 606 -23.99 2.38 -42.24
N ARG A 607 -23.23 1.28 -42.35
CA ARG A 607 -23.08 0.51 -43.59
C ARG A 607 -24.25 -0.44 -43.85
N VAL A 608 -24.83 -1.03 -42.80
CA VAL A 608 -25.98 -1.95 -42.92
C VAL A 608 -27.25 -1.20 -43.28
N LEU A 609 -27.44 0.01 -42.74
CA LEU A 609 -28.71 0.73 -42.80
C LEU A 609 -28.89 1.64 -44.02
N SER A 610 -27.86 1.94 -44.83
CA SER A 610 -28.04 2.95 -45.89
C SER A 610 -26.99 2.97 -47.03
N PRO A 611 -27.35 3.57 -48.20
CA PRO A 611 -26.38 3.93 -49.24
C PRO A 611 -25.27 4.84 -48.69
N ARG A 612 -24.07 4.78 -49.29
CA ARG A 612 -22.82 5.39 -48.78
C ARG A 612 -22.94 6.86 -48.29
N ILE A 613 -23.82 7.66 -48.86
CA ILE A 613 -24.02 9.08 -48.48
C ILE A 613 -24.82 9.20 -47.17
N THR A 614 -25.90 8.44 -47.03
CA THR A 614 -26.75 8.45 -45.83
C THR A 614 -26.04 7.76 -44.65
N ALA A 615 -25.21 6.76 -44.93
CA ALA A 615 -24.34 6.10 -43.95
C ALA A 615 -23.46 7.10 -43.18
N ARG A 616 -22.80 8.04 -43.89
CA ARG A 616 -21.96 9.07 -43.26
C ARG A 616 -22.76 10.02 -42.36
N LYS A 617 -23.99 10.36 -42.75
CA LYS A 617 -24.90 11.19 -41.92
C LYS A 617 -25.33 10.46 -40.66
N VAL A 618 -25.68 9.17 -40.76
CA VAL A 618 -26.04 8.33 -39.60
C VAL A 618 -24.86 8.21 -38.63
N TYR A 619 -23.66 7.94 -39.14
CA TYR A 619 -22.44 7.90 -38.33
C TYR A 619 -22.17 9.23 -37.63
N GLY A 620 -22.18 10.34 -38.38
CA GLY A 620 -21.92 11.67 -37.83
C GLY A 620 -22.96 12.11 -36.81
N GLY A 621 -24.24 11.82 -37.06
CA GLY A 621 -25.34 12.10 -36.14
C GLY A 621 -25.22 11.29 -34.85
N GLY A 622 -24.91 9.99 -34.94
CA GLY A 622 -24.69 9.14 -33.76
C GLY A 622 -23.48 9.58 -32.93
N PHE A 623 -22.38 9.93 -33.59
CA PHE A 623 -21.19 10.46 -32.91
C PHE A 623 -21.48 11.79 -32.20
N LEU A 624 -22.14 12.74 -32.89
CA LEU A 624 -22.50 14.03 -32.30
C LEU A 624 -23.47 13.87 -31.13
N ALA A 625 -24.44 12.97 -31.24
CA ALA A 625 -25.37 12.68 -30.15
C ALA A 625 -24.66 12.16 -28.90
N LEU A 626 -23.69 11.25 -29.05
CA LEU A 626 -22.87 10.76 -27.93
C LEU A 626 -22.07 11.88 -27.27
N VAL A 627 -21.42 12.74 -28.06
CA VAL A 627 -20.64 13.88 -27.53
C VAL A 627 -21.53 14.87 -26.79
N LEU A 628 -22.69 15.23 -27.36
CA LEU A 628 -23.64 16.13 -26.71
C LEU A 628 -24.20 15.54 -25.42
N LEU A 629 -24.50 14.24 -25.40
CA LEU A 629 -24.95 13.52 -24.20
C LEU A 629 -23.89 13.59 -23.08
N ILE A 630 -22.62 13.37 -23.42
CA ILE A 630 -21.50 13.44 -22.47
C ILE A 630 -21.35 14.85 -21.88
N ILE A 631 -21.35 15.88 -22.74
CA ILE A 631 -21.23 17.29 -22.31
C ILE A 631 -22.41 17.71 -21.44
N TYR A 632 -23.64 17.38 -21.86
CA TYR A 632 -24.84 17.70 -21.11
C TYR A 632 -24.85 17.00 -19.75
N SER A 633 -24.46 15.73 -19.71
CA SER A 633 -24.35 15.00 -18.46
C SER A 633 -23.32 15.62 -17.51
N PHE A 634 -22.15 16.04 -18.02
CA PHE A 634 -21.18 16.76 -17.21
C PHE A 634 -21.74 18.08 -16.67
N TYR A 635 -22.46 18.85 -17.49
CA TYR A 635 -23.11 20.07 -17.01
C TYR A 635 -24.06 19.80 -15.82
N LEU A 636 -24.76 18.67 -15.80
CA LEU A 636 -25.60 18.29 -14.65
C LEU A 636 -24.76 17.92 -13.41
N PHE A 637 -23.70 17.13 -13.59
CA PHE A 637 -22.97 16.53 -12.46
C PHE A 637 -21.69 17.25 -12.03
N HIS A 638 -21.24 18.29 -12.76
CA HIS A 638 -20.02 19.06 -12.42
C HIS A 638 -19.96 19.62 -10.99
N PRO A 639 -21.08 19.96 -10.30
CA PRO A 639 -21.01 20.44 -8.92
C PRO A 639 -20.42 19.39 -7.97
N LEU A 640 -20.56 18.09 -8.26
CA LEU A 640 -19.96 17.01 -7.46
C LEU A 640 -18.44 17.15 -7.33
N SER A 641 -17.78 17.65 -8.39
CA SER A 641 -16.33 17.83 -8.46
C SER A 641 -15.88 19.21 -8.00
N TYR A 642 -16.55 20.27 -8.43
CA TYR A 642 -16.12 21.64 -8.14
C TYR A 642 -16.66 22.20 -6.81
N GLY A 643 -17.61 21.49 -6.20
CA GLY A 643 -18.19 21.83 -4.90
C GLY A 643 -19.68 22.13 -5.01
N MET A 644 -20.42 21.69 -4.00
CA MET A 644 -21.85 21.94 -3.80
C MET A 644 -22.07 22.70 -2.48
N ILE A 645 -23.11 23.53 -2.45
CA ILE A 645 -23.58 24.26 -1.27
C ILE A 645 -25.09 24.01 -1.13
N GLY A 646 -25.60 24.00 0.10
CA GLY A 646 -27.02 23.88 0.39
C GLY A 646 -27.41 22.51 0.97
N PRO A 647 -28.71 22.19 1.02
CA PRO A 647 -29.19 20.95 1.63
C PRO A 647 -28.74 19.71 0.84
N MET A 648 -28.67 18.56 1.52
CA MET A 648 -28.33 17.27 0.89
C MET A 648 -29.31 16.94 -0.24
N ALA A 649 -28.87 16.19 -1.25
CA ALA A 649 -29.74 15.76 -2.35
C ALA A 649 -30.90 14.85 -1.92
N SER A 650 -30.91 14.39 -0.66
CA SER A 650 -32.07 13.74 -0.06
C SER A 650 -33.23 14.69 0.27
N ASP A 651 -32.94 15.98 0.42
CA ASP A 651 -33.95 17.01 0.65
C ASP A 651 -34.57 17.44 -0.69
N PRO A 652 -35.91 17.37 -0.84
CA PRO A 652 -36.60 17.82 -2.06
C PRO A 652 -36.34 19.29 -2.44
N SER A 653 -35.95 20.14 -1.50
CA SER A 653 -35.59 21.55 -1.73
C SER A 653 -34.18 21.73 -2.30
N SER A 654 -33.37 20.68 -2.33
CA SER A 654 -32.00 20.74 -2.86
C SER A 654 -32.00 20.89 -4.39
N PRO A 655 -31.16 21.77 -4.95
CA PRO A 655 -30.99 21.85 -6.41
C PRO A 655 -30.45 20.54 -7.00
N MET A 656 -29.84 19.69 -6.18
CA MET A 656 -29.29 18.40 -6.56
C MET A 656 -30.28 17.23 -6.37
N ALA A 657 -31.47 17.47 -5.83
CA ALA A 657 -32.45 16.41 -5.52
C ALA A 657 -32.83 15.58 -6.76
N GLY A 658 -33.06 16.23 -7.90
CA GLY A 658 -33.38 15.56 -9.17
C GLY A 658 -32.23 14.75 -9.78
N LEU A 659 -31.00 14.91 -9.26
CA LEU A 659 -29.81 14.20 -9.70
C LEU A 659 -29.47 12.99 -8.81
N ARG A 660 -30.21 12.78 -7.72
CA ARG A 660 -30.08 11.60 -6.87
C ARG A 660 -30.83 10.41 -7.49
N TRP A 661 -30.18 9.72 -8.43
CA TRP A 661 -30.79 8.58 -9.13
C TRP A 661 -30.76 7.26 -8.34
N MET A 662 -29.91 7.17 -7.31
CA MET A 662 -29.86 6.04 -6.40
C MET A 662 -29.92 6.51 -4.95
N ASP A 663 -30.66 5.77 -4.11
CA ASP A 663 -30.83 6.10 -2.69
C ASP A 663 -29.51 6.07 -1.91
N SER A 664 -28.56 5.26 -2.35
CA SER A 664 -27.21 5.15 -1.79
C SER A 664 -26.29 6.34 -2.11
N TRP A 665 -26.73 7.29 -2.95
CA TRP A 665 -25.99 8.52 -3.21
C TRP A 665 -26.29 9.55 -2.13
N GLU A 666 -25.24 9.97 -1.44
CA GLU A 666 -25.33 10.83 -0.26
C GLU A 666 -24.49 12.11 -0.39
N PHE A 667 -24.79 12.90 -1.43
CA PHE A 667 -24.16 14.19 -1.73
C PHE A 667 -25.06 15.40 -1.46
#